data_AF-A0A127EZM0-F1
#
_entry.id   AF-A0A127EZM0-F1
#
_cell.length_a   1.000
_cell.length_b   1.000
_cell.length_c   1.000
_cell.angle_alpha   90.00
_cell.angle_beta   90.00
_cell.angle_gamma   90.00
#
_symmetry.space_group_name_H-M   'P 1'
#
loop_
_entity.id
_entity.type
_entity.pdbx_description
1 polymer ?
#
loop_
_entity_poly.entity_id
_entity_poly.type
_entity_poly.pdbx_seq_one_letter_code
_entity_poly.pdbx_strand_id
1 'polypeptide(L)'
;MPLVVSLALGFEMSLEKKRRTRSTGHDAAEDADRTTEGINLGDLAGILYRRKAWILGATTACLVLAAGYLAVVKPNYTSTAQVYFDPRDRPIPKEDAREQSSVPGDGVLLVESQLKIITSGEVLSRVVDQMGLREDPDFNGHGGFVASVKAMLGFGPSGDEGLAALRNLRAATSAKRNERSFVIDISVSAHTPQRATDLANAIASAYLKEQDDANANFNRRTSEAITSQLERMRDAVSQSEQAVAAYKAANNLVGSRDRLVTGQELDEANTQLTNAKTRLNEAQARAKLVESIESGTTPLEALPEAIQSNTIVQLRARAADASREEAQLAQVVGPNHPALQQARAQVRDVQAAIKNEAKLIAQSVRNAAITERINVQNLQARFDSLKELAQDNEKAMVPLRELERKADSNRVVYETYLARAKAASEQQVINNTNIRLVSRAVPPDRKSWPQTIPIMAGALFGGLFVGIVLALLRDALGRMRRPPTPRARRERAERVLQQVAEVPARGRGEQLSRLRAELLAAPAGHSILLVRASGDEALDLVALELAHAVEKSGQKVVVVDADLKAHVVSSQLGFDQRPGVRDILAGVASIREVAHVLGRTGITVVPVGTAALPRLNQQMRSELSAALDQARAFGRVIIDGGELGSTLSGSGLYAMADEVVFLKAVHGEQMFDASGLVDDLLRHCQIKAKAVFIDPASHALTA
;
A
#
# COMPACT_ATOMS: atom_id res chain seq x y z
N MET A 1 -12.49 -4.21 -2.98
CA MET A 1 -13.35 -4.26 -4.18
C MET A 1 -12.95 -3.09 -5.06
N PRO A 2 -11.89 -3.26 -5.87
CA PRO A 2 -12.14 -3.52 -7.28
C PRO A 2 -11.13 -4.54 -7.85
N LEU A 3 -11.63 -5.68 -8.33
CA LEU A 3 -10.83 -6.61 -9.14
C LEU A 3 -11.72 -7.42 -10.10
N VAL A 4 -12.93 -6.93 -10.40
CA VAL A 4 -13.92 -7.65 -11.22
C VAL A 4 -14.37 -6.85 -12.45
N VAL A 5 -13.81 -5.67 -12.72
CA VAL A 5 -14.22 -4.85 -13.89
C VAL A 5 -13.34 -5.06 -15.14
N SER A 6 -12.28 -5.88 -15.06
CA SER A 6 -11.30 -5.97 -16.18
C SER A 6 -11.56 -7.07 -17.21
N LEU A 7 -12.73 -7.72 -17.24
CA LEU A 7 -13.00 -8.82 -18.20
C LEU A 7 -14.23 -8.64 -19.11
N ALA A 8 -14.83 -7.44 -19.16
CA ALA A 8 -16.04 -7.18 -19.95
C ALA A 8 -15.87 -6.15 -21.09
N LEU A 9 -14.65 -5.83 -21.51
CA LEU A 9 -14.36 -4.81 -22.54
C LEU A 9 -13.50 -5.34 -23.71
N GLY A 10 -13.67 -6.60 -24.10
CA GLY A 10 -12.91 -7.24 -25.18
C GLY A 10 -13.71 -7.62 -26.43
N PHE A 11 -14.96 -7.18 -26.57
CA PHE A 11 -15.86 -7.72 -27.60
C PHE A 11 -16.73 -6.64 -28.27
N GLU A 12 -16.12 -5.56 -28.76
CA GLU A 12 -16.80 -4.64 -29.68
C GLU A 12 -15.76 -3.76 -30.39
N MET A 13 -15.39 -4.15 -31.61
CA MET A 13 -14.85 -3.33 -32.72
C MET A 13 -14.04 -4.22 -33.66
N SER A 14 -14.66 -4.68 -34.75
CA SER A 14 -13.99 -4.86 -36.05
C SER A 14 -15.03 -5.28 -37.10
N LEU A 15 -15.99 -4.39 -37.38
CA LEU A 15 -16.80 -4.47 -38.59
C LEU A 15 -16.48 -3.25 -39.44
N GLU A 16 -15.34 -3.26 -40.11
CA GLU A 16 -15.17 -2.41 -41.28
C GLU A 16 -14.04 -2.91 -42.18
N LYS A 17 -14.32 -2.87 -43.50
CA LYS A 17 -13.34 -2.91 -44.61
C LYS A 17 -12.93 -4.28 -45.15
N LYS A 18 -13.72 -4.81 -46.09
CA LYS A 18 -13.19 -5.18 -47.42
C LYS A 18 -14.28 -5.35 -48.48
N ARG A 19 -14.45 -4.29 -49.29
CA ARG A 19 -15.09 -4.34 -50.59
C ARG A 19 -14.05 -4.76 -51.64
N ARG A 20 -14.48 -5.62 -52.56
CA ARG A 20 -13.98 -5.87 -53.93
C ARG A 20 -12.57 -6.47 -54.08
N THR A 21 -12.55 -7.73 -54.53
CA THR A 21 -11.98 -8.10 -55.84
C THR A 21 -12.70 -9.34 -56.36
N ARG A 22 -13.10 -9.26 -57.63
CA ARG A 22 -13.78 -10.26 -58.46
C ARG A 22 -12.67 -11.00 -59.23
N SER A 23 -12.66 -12.33 -59.28
CA SER A 23 -12.22 -13.14 -60.43
C SER A 23 -12.11 -14.62 -60.03
N THR A 24 -12.75 -15.50 -60.83
CA THR A 24 -12.38 -16.90 -61.17
C THR A 24 -12.10 -17.86 -60.00
N GLY A 25 -12.86 -18.94 -59.77
CA GLY A 25 -13.41 -19.89 -60.72
C GLY A 25 -12.73 -21.25 -60.50
N HIS A 26 -13.53 -22.25 -60.14
CA HIS A 26 -13.27 -23.69 -60.11
C HIS A 26 -12.49 -24.30 -58.92
N ASP A 27 -13.10 -25.36 -58.40
CA ASP A 27 -12.54 -26.52 -57.70
C ASP A 27 -11.93 -26.33 -56.31
N ALA A 28 -12.79 -26.42 -55.28
CA ALA A 28 -12.48 -27.03 -53.98
C ALA A 28 -13.76 -27.09 -53.13
N ALA A 29 -14.66 -28.02 -53.47
CA ALA A 29 -15.85 -28.33 -52.67
C ALA A 29 -15.92 -29.84 -52.44
N GLU A 30 -14.89 -30.40 -51.81
CA GLU A 30 -14.89 -31.76 -51.24
C GLU A 30 -13.57 -31.91 -50.46
N ASP A 31 -13.56 -31.49 -49.20
CA ASP A 31 -12.63 -31.94 -48.13
C ASP A 31 -12.68 -30.97 -46.95
N ALA A 32 -13.83 -30.95 -46.25
CA ALA A 32 -13.94 -30.35 -44.93
C ALA A 32 -15.13 -30.93 -44.16
N ASP A 33 -15.25 -32.25 -44.11
CA ASP A 33 -16.16 -32.91 -43.17
C ASP A 33 -15.51 -34.15 -42.56
N ARG A 34 -14.43 -33.95 -41.79
CA ARG A 34 -13.94 -34.93 -40.82
C ARG A 34 -13.40 -34.24 -39.57
N THR A 35 -14.01 -34.62 -38.44
CA THR A 35 -13.55 -34.46 -37.05
C THR A 35 -13.84 -33.13 -36.33
N THR A 36 -15.09 -32.97 -35.88
CA THR A 36 -15.38 -32.46 -34.53
C THR A 36 -16.61 -33.17 -33.97
N GLU A 37 -16.40 -34.24 -33.17
CA GLU A 37 -17.42 -34.71 -32.22
C GLU A 37 -17.59 -33.62 -31.14
N GLY A 38 -18.40 -32.62 -31.45
CA GLY A 38 -18.88 -31.65 -30.48
C GLY A 38 -19.87 -32.31 -29.54
N ILE A 39 -19.76 -32.06 -28.23
CA ILE A 39 -20.73 -32.49 -27.23
C ILE A 39 -22.11 -31.93 -27.62
N ASN A 40 -23.02 -32.81 -28.07
CA ASN A 40 -24.37 -32.42 -28.45
C ASN A 40 -25.13 -31.83 -27.25
N LEU A 41 -25.64 -30.59 -27.37
CA LEU A 41 -26.47 -29.95 -26.33
C LEU A 41 -27.73 -30.78 -25.99
N GLY A 42 -28.25 -31.54 -26.96
CA GLY A 42 -29.37 -32.46 -26.76
C GLY A 42 -29.04 -33.62 -25.81
N ASP A 43 -27.80 -34.13 -25.85
CA ASP A 43 -27.36 -35.19 -24.93
C ASP A 43 -27.17 -34.65 -23.52
N LEU A 44 -26.66 -33.42 -23.37
CA LEU A 44 -26.53 -32.75 -22.08
C LEU A 44 -27.90 -32.50 -21.43
N ALA A 45 -28.87 -32.00 -22.20
CA ALA A 45 -30.25 -31.79 -21.73
C ALA A 45 -30.94 -33.11 -21.34
N GLY A 46 -30.72 -34.17 -22.12
CA GLY A 46 -31.23 -35.51 -21.81
C GLY A 46 -30.65 -36.10 -20.53
N ILE A 47 -29.36 -35.84 -20.23
CA ILE A 47 -28.71 -36.27 -18.98
C ILE A 47 -29.26 -35.49 -17.78
N LEU A 48 -29.41 -34.17 -17.91
CA LEU A 48 -29.96 -33.30 -16.87
C LEU A 48 -31.40 -33.69 -16.50
N TYR A 49 -32.25 -33.99 -17.50
CA TYR A 49 -33.65 -34.37 -17.25
C TYR A 49 -33.76 -35.74 -16.57
N ARG A 50 -32.94 -36.72 -16.99
CA ARG A 50 -32.92 -38.07 -16.39
C ARG A 50 -32.40 -38.08 -14.95
N ARG A 51 -31.56 -37.10 -14.57
CA ARG A 51 -30.90 -37.04 -13.25
C ARG A 51 -31.35 -35.85 -12.40
N LYS A 52 -32.49 -35.23 -12.72
CA LYS A 52 -33.08 -34.09 -11.99
C LYS A 52 -33.19 -34.29 -10.47
N ALA A 53 -33.36 -35.53 -10.01
CA ALA A 53 -33.42 -35.85 -8.58
C ALA A 53 -32.09 -35.56 -7.84
N TRP A 54 -30.94 -35.76 -8.49
CA TRP A 54 -29.64 -35.43 -7.90
C TRP A 54 -29.38 -33.94 -7.85
N ILE A 55 -29.81 -33.22 -8.89
CA ILE A 55 -29.71 -31.76 -8.95
C ILE A 55 -30.60 -31.14 -7.87
N LEU A 56 -31.86 -31.57 -7.79
CA LEU A 56 -32.78 -31.14 -6.75
C LEU A 56 -32.29 -31.52 -5.35
N GLY A 57 -31.73 -32.72 -5.17
CA GLY A 57 -31.17 -33.16 -3.90
C GLY A 57 -29.98 -32.31 -3.44
N ALA A 58 -29.02 -32.02 -4.33
CA ALA A 58 -27.87 -31.18 -4.03
C ALA A 58 -28.27 -29.73 -3.73
N THR A 59 -29.18 -29.16 -4.52
CA THR A 59 -29.71 -27.81 -4.28
C THR A 59 -30.46 -27.71 -2.95
N THR A 60 -31.29 -28.71 -2.63
CA THR A 60 -32.01 -28.75 -1.36
C THR A 60 -31.05 -28.89 -0.19
N ALA A 61 -30.01 -29.73 -0.30
CA ALA A 61 -28.98 -29.87 0.72
C ALA A 61 -28.22 -28.56 0.98
N CYS A 62 -27.81 -27.84 -0.08
CA CYS A 62 -27.16 -26.54 0.06
C CYS A 62 -28.08 -25.47 0.69
N LEU A 63 -29.37 -25.46 0.33
CA LEU A 63 -30.35 -24.55 0.94
C LEU A 63 -30.57 -24.87 2.42
N VAL A 64 -30.64 -26.14 2.81
CA VAL A 64 -30.75 -26.56 4.21
C VAL A 64 -29.50 -26.18 5.00
N LEU A 65 -28.30 -26.37 4.43
CA LEU A 65 -27.05 -25.94 5.06
C LEU A 65 -26.97 -24.41 5.22
N ALA A 66 -27.41 -23.65 4.22
CA ALA A 66 -27.46 -22.19 4.30
C ALA A 66 -28.49 -21.69 5.32
N ALA A 67 -29.67 -22.33 5.39
CA ALA A 67 -30.67 -22.05 6.41
C ALA A 67 -30.17 -22.40 7.82
N GLY A 68 -29.48 -23.53 7.97
CA GLY A 68 -28.81 -23.93 9.22
C GLY A 68 -27.74 -22.93 9.64
N TYR A 69 -26.91 -22.46 8.70
CA TYR A 69 -25.92 -21.42 8.94
C TYR A 69 -26.57 -20.10 9.41
N LEU A 70 -27.64 -19.65 8.73
CA LEU A 70 -28.39 -18.45 9.11
C LEU A 70 -29.10 -18.57 10.47
N ALA A 71 -29.39 -19.78 10.93
CA ALA A 71 -29.98 -20.03 12.25
C ALA A 71 -28.95 -20.01 13.38
N VAL A 72 -27.69 -20.37 13.10
CA VAL A 72 -26.60 -20.42 14.10
C VAL A 72 -25.90 -19.07 14.24
N VAL A 73 -25.77 -18.31 13.16
CA VAL A 73 -25.06 -17.02 13.17
C VAL A 73 -25.92 -15.92 13.81
N LYS A 74 -25.41 -15.31 14.90
CA LYS A 74 -26.05 -14.14 15.53
C LYS A 74 -26.12 -12.96 14.54
N PRO A 75 -27.29 -12.29 14.41
CA PRO A 75 -27.40 -11.11 13.57
C PRO A 75 -26.62 -9.93 14.16
N ASN A 76 -26.06 -9.10 13.30
CA ASN A 76 -25.46 -7.82 13.65
C ASN A 76 -26.29 -6.67 13.06
N TYR A 77 -26.51 -5.65 13.89
CA TYR A 77 -27.23 -4.43 13.61
C TYR A 77 -26.26 -3.26 13.65
N THR A 78 -26.20 -2.48 12.58
CA THR A 78 -25.36 -1.29 12.51
C THR A 78 -26.21 -0.03 12.67
N SER A 79 -25.85 0.84 13.62
CA SER A 79 -26.49 2.14 13.84
C SER A 79 -25.46 3.27 13.63
N THR A 80 -25.89 4.40 13.10
CA THR A 80 -25.01 5.49 12.65
C THR A 80 -25.40 6.82 13.29
N ALA A 81 -24.46 7.48 13.96
CA ALA A 81 -24.57 8.88 14.40
C ALA A 81 -23.79 9.80 13.46
N GLN A 82 -24.22 11.05 13.30
CA GLN A 82 -23.59 12.00 12.38
C GLN A 82 -23.06 13.22 13.11
N VAL A 83 -21.78 13.52 12.89
CA VAL A 83 -21.08 14.67 13.47
C VAL A 83 -20.54 15.55 12.35
N TYR A 84 -20.81 16.85 12.42
CA TYR A 84 -20.28 17.84 11.50
C TYR A 84 -19.02 18.49 12.08
N PHE A 85 -18.00 18.62 11.27
CA PHE A 85 -16.75 19.29 11.60
C PHE A 85 -16.50 20.44 10.63
N ASP A 86 -16.33 21.67 11.13
CA ASP A 86 -15.94 22.80 10.28
C ASP A 86 -14.42 23.03 10.35
N PRO A 87 -13.67 22.77 9.27
CA PRO A 87 -12.22 22.99 9.25
C PRO A 87 -11.82 24.48 9.21
N ARG A 88 -12.75 25.41 8.94
CA ARG A 88 -12.44 26.84 8.70
C ARG A 88 -12.39 27.68 9.96
N ASP A 89 -12.94 27.18 11.06
CA ASP A 89 -13.24 28.00 12.24
C ASP A 89 -12.16 27.87 13.33
N ARG A 90 -10.93 27.46 12.96
CA ARG A 90 -9.82 27.42 13.92
C ARG A 90 -9.37 28.85 14.24
N PRO A 91 -9.29 29.24 15.53
CA PRO A 91 -8.69 30.51 15.93
C PRO A 91 -7.17 30.37 15.86
N ILE A 92 -6.62 30.31 14.64
CA ILE A 92 -5.20 30.60 14.46
C ILE A 92 -5.09 32.11 14.68
N PRO A 93 -4.24 32.59 15.60
CA PRO A 93 -3.93 34.01 15.69
C PRO A 93 -3.59 34.48 14.29
N LYS A 94 -4.32 35.49 13.79
CA LYS A 94 -4.10 36.09 12.47
C LYS A 94 -2.75 36.83 12.48
N GLU A 95 -1.65 36.10 12.55
CA GLU A 95 -0.34 36.58 12.14
C GLU A 95 -0.36 36.61 10.61
N ASP A 96 -0.35 37.83 10.09
CA ASP A 96 -0.21 38.20 8.70
C ASP A 96 -1.19 37.52 7.73
N ALA A 97 -2.32 38.20 7.54
CA ALA A 97 -3.34 37.95 6.52
C ALA A 97 -2.83 38.09 5.06
N ARG A 98 -1.57 37.76 4.76
CA ARG A 98 -0.97 37.82 3.42
C ARG A 98 -0.45 36.50 2.89
N GLU A 99 -0.35 35.44 3.68
CA GLU A 99 0.11 34.13 3.16
C GLU A 99 -0.69 32.97 3.74
N GLN A 100 -1.95 32.84 3.32
CA GLN A 100 -2.60 31.54 3.38
C GLN A 100 -3.19 31.23 2.01
N SER A 101 -2.28 30.88 1.10
CA SER A 101 -2.59 30.05 -0.06
C SER A 101 -3.23 28.76 0.46
N SER A 102 -4.55 28.76 0.58
CA SER A 102 -5.33 27.58 0.93
C SER A 102 -5.12 26.54 -0.17
N VAL A 103 -4.19 25.62 0.07
CA VAL A 103 -3.97 24.46 -0.79
C VAL A 103 -5.30 23.70 -0.89
N PRO A 104 -5.85 23.48 -2.11
CA PRO A 104 -7.06 22.69 -2.28
C PRO A 104 -6.82 21.26 -1.76
N GLY A 105 -7.35 20.93 -0.58
CA GLY A 105 -7.23 19.59 0.02
C GLY A 105 -6.93 19.55 1.52
N ASP A 106 -6.45 20.65 2.12
CA ASP A 106 -6.02 20.65 3.52
C ASP A 106 -7.16 20.30 4.51
N GLY A 107 -8.37 20.80 4.22
CA GLY A 107 -9.59 20.46 4.96
C GLY A 107 -9.95 18.96 4.92
N VAL A 108 -9.54 18.22 3.88
CA VAL A 108 -9.79 16.78 3.78
C VAL A 108 -8.85 16.00 4.70
N LEU A 109 -7.56 16.37 4.74
CA LEU A 109 -6.56 15.77 5.64
C LEU A 109 -6.89 16.02 7.12
N LEU A 110 -7.42 17.21 7.43
CA LEU A 110 -7.92 17.56 8.76
C LEU A 110 -9.06 16.64 9.18
N VAL A 111 -10.04 16.38 8.30
CA VAL A 111 -11.14 15.47 8.62
C VAL A 111 -10.65 14.03 8.74
N GLU A 112 -9.74 13.56 7.89
CA GLU A 112 -9.14 12.22 8.03
C GLU A 112 -8.44 12.03 9.39
N SER A 113 -7.79 13.07 9.89
CA SER A 113 -7.22 13.07 11.24
C SER A 113 -8.30 12.95 12.32
N GLN A 114 -9.43 13.65 12.16
CA GLN A 114 -10.57 13.52 13.07
C GLN A 114 -11.19 12.12 13.06
N LEU A 115 -11.25 11.44 11.91
CA LEU A 115 -11.70 10.04 11.85
C LEU A 115 -10.83 9.12 12.73
N LYS A 116 -9.53 9.37 12.80
CA LYS A 116 -8.60 8.62 13.66
C LYS A 116 -8.77 8.97 15.13
N ILE A 117 -9.11 10.21 15.46
CA ILE A 117 -9.40 10.65 16.84
C ILE A 117 -10.69 10.00 17.34
N ILE A 118 -11.76 9.97 16.52
CA ILE A 118 -13.03 9.31 16.87
C ILE A 118 -12.81 7.81 17.18
N THR A 119 -11.90 7.16 16.46
CA THR A 119 -11.56 5.73 16.63
C THR A 119 -10.32 5.51 17.53
N SER A 120 -9.88 6.55 18.24
CA SER A 120 -8.72 6.48 19.12
C SER A 120 -9.00 5.66 20.38
N GLY A 121 -7.93 5.18 21.01
CA GLY A 121 -8.05 4.43 22.28
C GLY A 121 -8.69 5.26 23.39
N GLU A 122 -8.37 6.56 23.47
CA GLU A 122 -8.87 7.45 24.51
C GLU A 122 -10.40 7.60 24.45
N VAL A 123 -10.94 7.96 23.27
CA VAL A 123 -12.39 8.10 23.06
C VAL A 123 -13.11 6.78 23.30
N LEU A 124 -12.60 5.67 22.76
CA LEU A 124 -13.23 4.36 22.90
C LEU A 124 -13.12 3.81 24.33
N SER A 125 -12.04 4.08 25.06
CA SER A 125 -11.87 3.66 26.46
C SER A 125 -12.87 4.35 27.38
N ARG A 126 -13.12 5.65 27.17
CA ARG A 126 -14.15 6.41 27.88
C ARG A 126 -15.54 5.80 27.68
N VAL A 127 -15.83 5.30 26.47
CA VAL A 127 -17.08 4.60 26.18
C VAL A 127 -17.13 3.21 26.82
N VAL A 128 -16.02 2.47 26.83
CA VAL A 128 -15.91 1.18 27.53
C VAL A 128 -16.27 1.31 29.00
N ASP A 129 -15.75 2.37 29.64
CA ASP A 129 -15.99 2.63 31.06
C ASP A 129 -17.40 3.17 31.31
N GLN A 130 -17.88 4.10 30.47
CA GLN A 130 -19.22 4.69 30.60
C GLN A 130 -20.35 3.67 30.36
N MET A 131 -20.15 2.73 29.44
CA MET A 131 -21.17 1.74 29.04
C MET A 131 -21.00 0.38 29.73
N GLY A 132 -19.99 0.24 30.60
CA GLY A 132 -19.72 -1.01 31.33
C GLY A 132 -19.33 -2.17 30.42
N LEU A 133 -18.63 -1.91 29.30
CA LEU A 133 -18.31 -2.95 28.30
C LEU A 133 -17.29 -3.99 28.77
N ARG A 134 -16.65 -3.76 29.93
CA ARG A 134 -15.76 -4.74 30.57
C ARG A 134 -16.51 -5.99 31.02
N GLU A 135 -17.76 -5.82 31.45
CA GLU A 135 -18.60 -6.92 31.93
C GLU A 135 -19.51 -7.48 30.82
N ASP A 136 -19.65 -6.77 29.70
CA ASP A 136 -20.56 -7.15 28.62
C ASP A 136 -20.02 -8.39 27.87
N PRO A 137 -20.76 -9.52 27.85
CA PRO A 137 -20.30 -10.76 27.22
C PRO A 137 -19.98 -10.62 25.74
N ASP A 138 -20.61 -9.67 25.03
CA ASP A 138 -20.35 -9.46 23.61
C ASP A 138 -19.01 -8.73 23.35
N PHE A 139 -18.46 -8.05 24.35
CA PHE A 139 -17.26 -7.21 24.22
C PHE A 139 -16.09 -7.65 25.10
N ASN A 140 -16.32 -8.28 26.25
CA ASN A 140 -15.29 -8.75 27.18
C ASN A 140 -14.42 -9.91 26.66
N GLY A 141 -14.76 -10.48 25.49
CA GLY A 141 -14.00 -11.55 24.84
C GLY A 141 -14.36 -12.96 25.31
N HIS A 142 -15.31 -13.10 26.22
CA HIS A 142 -15.82 -14.39 26.70
C HIS A 142 -17.09 -14.85 25.94
N GLY A 143 -17.82 -13.95 25.28
CA GLY A 143 -19.00 -14.29 24.48
C GLY A 143 -18.67 -14.65 23.04
N GLY A 144 -18.35 -15.92 22.78
CA GLY A 144 -18.25 -16.43 21.42
C GLY A 144 -17.96 -17.93 21.34
N PHE A 145 -18.41 -18.57 20.25
CA PHE A 145 -18.13 -19.98 19.98
C PHE A 145 -16.62 -20.27 19.98
N VAL A 146 -15.81 -19.35 19.46
CA VAL A 146 -14.34 -19.47 19.44
C VAL A 146 -13.73 -19.35 20.85
N ALA A 147 -14.29 -18.50 21.71
CA ALA A 147 -13.86 -18.37 23.11
C ALA A 147 -14.23 -19.64 23.91
N SER A 148 -15.41 -20.21 23.66
CA SER A 148 -15.86 -21.47 24.24
C SER A 148 -14.99 -22.67 23.80
N VAL A 149 -14.61 -22.73 22.51
CA VAL A 149 -13.70 -23.76 21.98
C VAL A 149 -12.28 -23.61 22.53
N LYS A 150 -11.78 -22.38 22.67
CA LYS A 150 -10.47 -22.12 23.30
C LYS A 150 -10.45 -22.47 24.78
N ALA A 151 -11.50 -22.13 25.51
CA ALA A 151 -11.67 -22.51 26.91
C ALA A 151 -11.75 -24.04 27.07
N MET A 152 -12.44 -24.73 26.15
CA MET A 152 -12.50 -26.20 26.10
C MET A 152 -11.14 -26.85 25.78
N LEU A 153 -10.27 -26.16 25.04
CA LEU A 153 -8.89 -26.58 24.71
C LEU A 153 -7.86 -26.17 25.78
N GLY A 154 -8.29 -25.68 26.95
CA GLY A 154 -7.39 -25.31 28.06
C GLY A 154 -6.64 -23.99 27.88
N PHE A 155 -6.96 -23.21 26.85
CA PHE A 155 -6.44 -21.85 26.68
C PHE A 155 -7.39 -20.88 27.38
N GLY A 156 -7.18 -20.70 28.69
CA GLY A 156 -7.88 -19.70 29.49
C GLY A 156 -7.65 -18.28 28.96
N PRO A 157 -8.58 -17.34 29.21
CA PRO A 157 -8.46 -15.96 28.77
C PRO A 157 -7.43 -15.22 29.64
N SER A 158 -6.20 -15.06 29.14
CA SER A 158 -5.10 -14.43 29.86
C SER A 158 -4.90 -12.95 29.50
N GLY A 159 -5.98 -12.17 29.38
CA GLY A 159 -5.90 -10.76 28.97
C GLY A 159 -6.76 -9.85 29.83
N ASP A 160 -6.34 -8.60 29.99
CA ASP A 160 -7.12 -7.53 30.60
C ASP A 160 -8.47 -7.38 29.87
N GLU A 161 -9.58 -7.61 30.58
CA GLU A 161 -10.95 -7.51 30.07
C GLU A 161 -11.23 -6.13 29.46
N GLY A 162 -10.63 -5.07 30.01
CA GLY A 162 -10.73 -3.71 29.48
C GLY A 162 -10.07 -3.57 28.10
N LEU A 163 -8.92 -4.21 27.90
CA LEU A 163 -8.22 -4.20 26.61
C LEU A 163 -8.97 -5.03 25.55
N ALA A 164 -9.58 -6.14 25.96
CA ALA A 164 -10.43 -6.96 25.09
C ALA A 164 -11.69 -6.20 24.64
N ALA A 165 -12.37 -5.54 25.58
CA ALA A 165 -13.52 -4.68 25.31
C ALA A 165 -13.18 -3.53 24.36
N LEU A 166 -12.05 -2.85 24.59
CA LEU A 166 -11.57 -1.78 23.73
C LEU A 166 -11.30 -2.26 22.31
N ARG A 167 -10.63 -3.41 22.15
CA ARG A 167 -10.30 -3.98 20.84
C ARG A 167 -11.57 -4.40 20.08
N ASN A 168 -12.51 -5.05 20.76
CA ASN A 168 -13.76 -5.50 20.16
C ASN A 168 -14.66 -4.31 19.79
N LEU A 169 -14.74 -3.29 20.63
CA LEU A 169 -15.45 -2.04 20.32
C LEU A 169 -14.82 -1.32 19.12
N ARG A 170 -13.49 -1.25 19.05
CA ARG A 170 -12.78 -0.67 17.90
C ARG A 170 -13.06 -1.44 16.62
N ALA A 171 -13.11 -2.78 16.67
CA ALA A 171 -13.45 -3.60 15.51
C ALA A 171 -14.92 -3.46 15.07
N ALA A 172 -15.82 -3.22 16.03
CA ALA A 172 -17.24 -2.98 15.79
C ALA A 172 -17.57 -1.56 15.30
N THR A 173 -16.63 -0.62 15.45
CA THR A 173 -16.80 0.80 15.12
C THR A 173 -16.12 1.15 13.80
N SER A 174 -16.82 1.89 12.95
CA SER A 174 -16.29 2.46 11.72
C SER A 174 -16.71 3.92 11.61
N ALA A 175 -15.74 4.82 11.49
CA ALA A 175 -15.97 6.21 11.15
C ALA A 175 -15.63 6.45 9.68
N LYS A 176 -16.54 7.05 8.92
CA LYS A 176 -16.33 7.39 7.51
C LYS A 176 -16.80 8.80 7.24
N ARG A 177 -16.11 9.51 6.35
CA ARG A 177 -16.54 10.82 5.84
C ARG A 177 -17.40 10.62 4.62
N ASN A 178 -18.47 11.39 4.49
CA ASN A 178 -19.23 11.44 3.24
C ASN A 178 -18.48 12.28 2.19
N GLU A 179 -18.25 11.73 0.99
CA GLU A 179 -17.30 12.20 -0.03
C GLU A 179 -17.41 13.69 -0.37
N ARG A 180 -18.62 14.29 -0.26
CA ARG A 180 -18.91 15.70 -0.58
C ARG A 180 -19.32 16.56 0.61
N SER A 181 -19.03 16.12 1.83
CA SER A 181 -19.36 16.91 3.03
C SER A 181 -18.28 16.77 4.11
N PHE A 182 -18.35 17.65 5.10
CA PHE A 182 -17.60 17.54 6.35
C PHE A 182 -18.40 16.84 7.46
N VAL A 183 -19.37 16.01 7.07
CA VAL A 183 -20.11 15.14 7.98
C VAL A 183 -19.38 13.80 8.09
N ILE A 184 -19.17 13.38 9.33
CA ILE A 184 -18.58 12.11 9.70
C ILE A 184 -19.69 11.19 10.20
N ASP A 185 -19.86 10.06 9.53
CA ASP A 185 -20.76 8.99 9.90
C ASP A 185 -20.03 8.02 10.84
N ILE A 186 -20.46 7.97 12.09
CA ILE A 186 -19.95 7.07 13.13
C ILE A 186 -20.88 5.88 13.22
N SER A 187 -20.47 4.75 12.63
CA SER A 187 -21.26 3.52 12.56
C SER A 187 -20.75 2.47 13.55
N VAL A 188 -21.63 1.92 14.37
CA VAL A 188 -21.30 0.87 15.34
C VAL A 188 -22.18 -0.35 15.11
N SER A 189 -21.59 -1.53 15.13
CA SER A 189 -22.30 -2.81 14.97
C SER A 189 -22.42 -3.55 16.30
N ALA A 190 -23.63 -3.97 16.66
CA ALA A 190 -23.89 -4.79 17.85
C ALA A 190 -24.95 -5.87 17.58
N HIS A 191 -25.08 -6.85 18.46
CA HIS A 191 -26.06 -7.94 18.31
C HIS A 191 -27.52 -7.52 18.53
N THR A 192 -27.75 -6.37 19.18
CA THR A 192 -29.09 -5.80 19.36
C THR A 192 -29.19 -4.41 18.75
N PRO A 193 -30.34 -4.04 18.16
CA PRO A 193 -30.55 -2.71 17.56
C PRO A 193 -30.31 -1.57 18.57
N GLN A 194 -30.81 -1.72 19.80
CA GLN A 194 -30.68 -0.73 20.86
C GLN A 194 -29.22 -0.55 21.30
N ARG A 195 -28.47 -1.64 21.53
CA ARG A 195 -27.05 -1.51 21.90
C ARG A 195 -26.23 -0.82 20.82
N ALA A 196 -26.49 -1.12 19.54
CA ALA A 196 -25.79 -0.46 18.44
C ALA A 196 -26.05 1.06 18.47
N THR A 197 -27.28 1.48 18.74
CA THR A 197 -27.67 2.88 18.89
C THR A 197 -27.02 3.55 20.10
N ASP A 198 -27.09 2.92 21.26
CA ASP A 198 -26.53 3.46 22.50
C ASP A 198 -25.01 3.63 22.37
N LEU A 199 -24.31 2.65 21.80
CA LEU A 199 -22.87 2.72 21.56
C LEU A 199 -22.50 3.80 20.55
N ALA A 200 -23.22 3.92 19.43
CA ALA A 200 -22.96 4.98 18.45
C ALA A 200 -23.16 6.39 19.04
N ASN A 201 -24.22 6.58 19.84
CA ASN A 201 -24.47 7.84 20.54
C ASN A 201 -23.44 8.11 21.65
N ALA A 202 -23.01 7.08 22.37
CA ALA A 202 -21.97 7.19 23.40
C ALA A 202 -20.62 7.58 22.79
N ILE A 203 -20.22 6.98 21.66
CA ILE A 203 -18.98 7.36 20.95
C ILE A 203 -19.07 8.80 20.44
N ALA A 204 -20.19 9.22 19.84
CA ALA A 204 -20.37 10.59 19.40
C ALA A 204 -20.26 11.59 20.57
N SER A 205 -20.86 11.27 21.71
CA SER A 205 -20.81 12.11 22.92
C SER A 205 -19.42 12.14 23.56
N ALA A 206 -18.73 10.99 23.61
CA ALA A 206 -17.37 10.87 24.12
C ALA A 206 -16.38 11.66 23.26
N TYR A 207 -16.54 11.63 21.94
CA TYR A 207 -15.73 12.42 21.02
C TYR A 207 -15.93 13.93 21.20
N LEU A 208 -17.18 14.40 21.29
CA LEU A 208 -17.47 15.81 21.56
C LEU A 208 -16.82 16.26 22.88
N LYS A 209 -16.96 15.44 23.93
CA LYS A 209 -16.35 15.73 25.23
C LYS A 209 -14.83 15.72 25.18
N GLU A 210 -14.22 14.78 24.47
CA GLU A 210 -12.75 14.74 24.28
C GLU A 210 -12.26 15.99 23.54
N GLN A 211 -13.01 16.46 22.53
CA GLN A 211 -12.65 17.70 21.84
C GLN A 211 -12.77 18.92 22.76
N ASP A 212 -13.83 18.99 23.56
CA ASP A 212 -14.01 20.07 24.53
C ASP A 212 -12.91 20.06 25.59
N ASP A 213 -12.56 18.89 26.13
CA ASP A 213 -11.47 18.69 27.08
C ASP A 213 -10.11 19.07 26.46
N ALA A 214 -9.85 18.68 25.21
CA ALA A 214 -8.62 19.03 24.48
C ALA A 214 -8.52 20.54 24.22
N ASN A 215 -9.62 21.18 23.79
CA ASN A 215 -9.69 22.62 23.57
C ASN A 215 -9.51 23.39 24.89
N ALA A 216 -10.17 22.97 25.96
CA ALA A 216 -10.04 23.58 27.28
C ALA A 216 -8.60 23.46 27.82
N ASN A 217 -7.96 22.29 27.65
CA ASN A 217 -6.56 22.10 28.04
C ASN A 217 -5.60 22.95 27.20
N PHE A 218 -5.83 23.06 25.90
CA PHE A 218 -5.03 23.93 25.02
C PHE A 218 -5.18 25.40 25.42
N ASN A 219 -6.41 25.87 25.63
CA ASN A 219 -6.69 27.24 26.07
C ASN A 219 -6.06 27.52 27.43
N ARG A 220 -6.19 26.60 28.39
CA ARG A 220 -5.57 26.73 29.72
C ARG A 220 -4.06 26.85 29.65
N ARG A 221 -3.38 25.97 28.92
CA ARG A 221 -1.91 26.03 28.73
C ARG A 221 -1.48 27.32 28.04
N THR A 222 -2.25 27.77 27.06
CA THR A 222 -2.00 29.03 26.34
C THR A 222 -2.13 30.22 27.28
N SER A 223 -3.20 30.28 28.08
CA SER A 223 -3.41 31.33 29.08
C SER A 223 -2.32 31.31 30.16
N GLU A 224 -1.95 30.13 30.69
CA GLU A 224 -0.83 29.97 31.64
C GLU A 224 0.49 30.50 31.04
N ALA A 225 0.76 30.22 29.76
CA ALA A 225 1.95 30.72 29.06
C ALA A 225 1.92 32.25 28.87
N ILE A 226 0.77 32.82 28.49
CA ILE A 226 0.57 34.28 28.35
C ILE A 226 0.76 34.98 29.69
N THR A 227 0.16 34.48 30.77
CA THR A 227 0.29 35.03 32.12
C THR A 227 1.74 34.97 32.60
N SER A 228 2.40 33.82 32.44
CA SER A 228 3.82 33.68 32.81
C SER A 228 4.73 34.64 32.04
N GLN A 229 4.41 34.91 30.76
CA GLN A 229 5.17 35.87 29.96
C GLN A 229 4.91 37.31 30.39
N LEU A 230 3.66 37.67 30.71
CA LEU A 230 3.31 38.99 31.25
C LEU A 230 3.97 39.27 32.59
N GLU A 231 4.08 38.28 33.47
CA GLU A 231 4.82 38.40 34.73
C GLU A 231 6.30 38.70 34.49
N ARG A 232 6.98 37.92 33.62
CA ARG A 232 8.37 38.19 33.25
C ARG A 232 8.58 39.59 32.66
N MET A 233 7.65 40.04 31.82
CA MET A 233 7.70 41.40 31.24
C MET A 233 7.47 42.48 32.30
N ARG A 234 6.52 42.28 33.22
CA ARG A 234 6.27 43.18 34.34
C ARG A 234 7.50 43.31 35.24
N ASP A 235 8.16 42.19 35.55
CA ASP A 235 9.39 42.17 36.34
C ASP A 235 10.52 42.91 35.61
N ALA A 236 10.65 42.72 34.30
CA ALA A 236 11.63 43.44 33.48
C ALA A 236 11.38 44.96 33.47
N VAL A 237 10.11 45.40 33.38
CA VAL A 237 9.72 46.82 33.51
C VAL A 237 10.12 47.33 34.88
N SER A 238 9.70 46.65 35.96
CA SER A 238 10.02 47.03 37.34
C SER A 238 11.53 47.14 37.57
N GLN A 239 12.32 46.18 37.07
CA GLN A 239 13.77 46.20 37.20
C GLN A 239 14.39 47.38 36.43
N SER A 240 13.91 47.67 35.22
CA SER A 240 14.39 48.82 34.44
C SER A 240 14.03 50.16 35.08
N GLU A 241 12.81 50.31 35.62
CA GLU A 241 12.39 51.52 36.34
C GLU A 241 13.16 51.71 37.64
N GLN A 242 13.40 50.62 38.40
CA GLN A 242 14.25 50.65 39.59
C GLN A 242 15.69 51.04 39.26
N ALA A 243 16.24 50.57 38.14
CA ALA A 243 17.57 50.97 37.69
C ALA A 243 17.64 52.48 37.36
N VAL A 244 16.61 53.03 36.71
CA VAL A 244 16.48 54.48 36.46
C VAL A 244 16.41 55.24 37.78
N ALA A 245 15.55 54.82 38.71
CA ALA A 245 15.39 55.48 40.01
C ALA A 245 16.67 55.42 40.86
N ALA A 246 17.33 54.27 40.91
CA ALA A 246 18.60 54.08 41.61
C ALA A 246 19.72 54.94 41.00
N TYR A 247 19.78 55.02 39.67
CA TYR A 247 20.77 55.85 38.99
C TYR A 247 20.51 57.35 39.23
N LYS A 248 19.24 57.78 39.21
CA LYS A 248 18.87 59.17 39.57
C LYS A 248 19.25 59.51 41.01
N ALA A 249 19.00 58.60 41.95
CA ALA A 249 19.36 58.76 43.35
C ALA A 249 20.88 58.80 43.56
N ALA A 250 21.64 57.90 42.92
CA ALA A 250 23.10 57.81 43.07
C ALA A 250 23.84 59.03 42.49
N ASN A 251 23.31 59.63 41.42
CA ASN A 251 23.93 60.78 40.76
C ASN A 251 23.29 62.12 41.14
N ASN A 252 22.45 62.15 42.19
CA ASN A 252 21.71 63.34 42.63
C ASN A 252 20.93 64.06 41.50
N LEU A 253 20.48 63.30 40.49
CA LEU A 253 19.71 63.82 39.35
C LEU A 253 18.22 64.01 39.68
N VAL A 254 17.89 64.09 40.97
CA VAL A 254 16.54 64.27 41.49
C VAL A 254 16.21 65.77 41.39
N GLY A 255 15.93 66.22 40.16
CA GLY A 255 15.52 67.58 39.84
C GLY A 255 14.07 67.63 39.32
N SER A 256 13.34 68.66 39.72
CA SER A 256 11.97 68.91 39.26
C SER A 256 11.98 69.39 37.80
N ARG A 257 11.55 68.54 36.87
CA ARG A 257 11.22 68.82 35.45
C ARG A 257 12.33 69.45 34.60
N ASP A 258 12.96 68.60 33.77
CA ASP A 258 13.35 68.85 32.37
C ASP A 258 14.28 70.04 32.03
N ARG A 259 14.84 70.75 33.01
CA ARG A 259 15.86 71.79 32.79
C ARG A 259 17.02 71.67 33.78
N LEU A 260 18.24 71.61 33.24
CA LEU A 260 19.45 71.75 34.04
C LEU A 260 19.52 73.17 34.61
N VAL A 261 19.34 73.29 35.92
CA VAL A 261 19.61 74.53 36.67
C VAL A 261 21.04 75.05 36.38
N THR A 262 21.97 74.13 36.15
CA THR A 262 23.39 74.40 35.86
C THR A 262 23.62 75.15 34.53
N GLY A 263 22.78 74.95 33.51
CA GLY A 263 22.94 75.63 32.22
C GLY A 263 22.60 77.11 32.29
N GLN A 264 21.53 77.45 33.01
CA GLN A 264 21.14 78.85 33.22
C GLN A 264 22.17 79.60 34.07
N GLU A 265 22.69 78.97 35.14
CA GLU A 265 23.74 79.56 35.97
C GLU A 265 25.05 79.81 35.20
N LEU A 266 25.36 78.97 34.21
CA LEU A 266 26.50 79.14 33.30
C LEU A 266 26.37 80.37 32.40
N ASP A 267 25.19 80.59 31.82
CA ASP A 267 24.92 81.75 30.97
C ASP A 267 24.98 83.06 31.77
N GLU A 268 24.43 83.04 32.98
CA GLU A 268 24.51 84.16 33.92
C GLU A 268 25.97 84.43 34.33
N ALA A 269 26.74 83.40 34.67
CA ALA A 269 28.17 83.53 35.00
C ALA A 269 29.00 84.04 33.82
N ASN A 270 28.71 83.58 32.59
CA ASN A 270 29.39 84.04 31.38
C ASN A 270 29.12 85.53 31.11
N THR A 271 27.86 85.97 31.32
CA THR A 271 27.47 87.37 31.18
C THR A 271 28.19 88.24 32.21
N GLN A 272 28.24 87.81 33.47
CA GLN A 272 28.98 88.51 34.53
C GLN A 272 30.49 88.59 34.23
N LEU A 273 31.08 87.49 33.76
CA LEU A 273 32.48 87.41 33.38
C LEU A 273 32.82 88.32 32.20
N THR A 274 31.96 88.36 31.18
CA THR A 274 32.13 89.23 30.02
C THR A 274 32.09 90.70 30.45
N ASN A 275 31.11 91.07 31.28
CA ASN A 275 31.02 92.43 31.84
C ASN A 275 32.24 92.79 32.69
N ALA A 276 32.74 91.87 33.51
CA ALA A 276 33.95 92.08 34.30
C ALA A 276 35.22 92.22 33.44
N LYS A 277 35.34 91.43 32.36
CA LYS A 277 36.44 91.57 31.38
C LYS A 277 36.43 92.93 30.69
N THR A 278 35.25 93.44 30.32
CA THR A 278 35.10 94.80 29.77
C THR A 278 35.59 95.85 30.77
N ARG A 279 35.14 95.79 32.03
CA ARG A 279 35.60 96.70 33.10
C ARG A 279 37.11 96.62 33.33
N LEU A 280 37.69 95.41 33.31
CA LEU A 280 39.13 95.22 33.43
C LEU A 280 39.89 95.87 32.26
N ASN A 281 39.43 95.67 31.03
CA ASN A 281 40.05 96.26 29.84
C ASN A 281 40.01 97.80 29.91
N GLU A 282 38.88 98.37 30.34
CA GLU A 282 38.76 99.81 30.58
C GLU A 282 39.72 100.30 31.67
N ALA A 283 39.78 99.61 32.81
CA ALA A 283 40.68 99.96 33.93
C ALA A 283 42.16 99.83 33.53
N GLN A 284 42.53 98.81 32.76
CA GLN A 284 43.89 98.63 32.23
C GLN A 284 44.27 99.69 31.20
N ALA A 285 43.34 100.06 30.31
CA ALA A 285 43.57 101.14 29.36
C ALA A 285 43.83 102.47 30.10
N ARG A 286 43.04 102.76 31.15
CA ARG A 286 43.27 103.92 32.03
C ARG A 286 44.63 103.85 32.74
N ALA A 287 45.00 102.69 33.27
CA ALA A 287 46.29 102.51 33.95
C ALA A 287 47.48 102.76 33.01
N LYS A 288 47.44 102.23 31.78
CA LYS A 288 48.49 102.44 30.76
C LYS A 288 48.64 103.90 30.34
N LEU A 289 47.53 104.63 30.20
CA LEU A 289 47.54 106.07 29.90
C LEU A 289 48.18 106.88 31.02
N VAL A 290 47.89 106.55 32.28
CA VAL A 290 48.49 107.26 33.42
C VAL A 290 49.97 106.91 33.58
N GLU A 291 50.36 105.66 33.28
CA GLU A 291 51.76 105.23 33.25
C GLU A 291 52.58 105.99 32.19
N SER A 292 52.02 106.20 30.99
CA SER A 292 52.71 106.95 29.92
C SER A 292 52.87 108.45 30.22
N ILE A 293 52.05 108.98 31.12
CA ILE A 293 52.15 110.35 31.64
C ILE A 293 53.20 110.43 32.76
N GLU A 294 53.24 109.44 33.66
CA GLU A 294 54.27 109.33 34.69
C GLU A 294 55.68 109.23 34.09
N SER A 295 55.85 108.49 32.99
CA SER A 295 57.12 108.35 32.26
C SER A 295 57.50 109.57 31.40
N GLY A 296 56.63 110.59 31.31
CA GLY A 296 56.88 111.83 30.56
C GLY A 296 56.74 111.70 29.03
N THR A 297 56.30 110.55 28.53
CA THR A 297 56.07 110.30 27.10
C THR A 297 54.79 110.96 26.55
N THR A 298 53.81 111.24 27.42
CA THR A 298 52.56 111.89 27.03
C THR A 298 52.37 113.18 27.86
N PRO A 299 52.01 114.32 27.23
CA PRO A 299 51.70 115.54 27.97
C PRO A 299 50.54 115.34 28.96
N LEU A 300 50.62 115.97 30.12
CA LEU A 300 49.57 115.94 31.14
C LEU A 300 48.20 116.46 30.65
N GLU A 301 48.19 117.18 29.53
CA GLU A 301 47.00 117.74 28.88
C GLU A 301 46.12 116.66 28.21
N ALA A 302 46.68 115.48 27.92
CA ALA A 302 45.97 114.37 27.29
C ALA A 302 45.19 113.49 28.29
N LEU A 303 45.10 113.88 29.57
CA LEU A 303 44.33 113.15 30.58
C LEU A 303 42.82 113.20 30.28
N PRO A 304 42.13 112.04 30.18
CA PRO A 304 40.67 112.00 30.09
C PRO A 304 40.00 112.68 31.29
N GLU A 305 38.88 113.37 31.06
CA GLU A 305 38.10 114.06 32.13
C GLU A 305 37.73 113.14 33.31
N ALA A 306 37.54 111.85 33.06
CA ALA A 306 37.19 110.86 34.08
C ALA A 306 38.31 110.53 35.10
N ILE A 307 39.55 111.00 34.89
CA ILE A 307 40.70 110.77 35.79
C ILE A 307 41.06 112.04 36.60
N GLN A 308 40.25 113.11 36.49
CA GLN A 308 40.53 114.39 37.14
C GLN A 308 40.22 114.35 38.64
N SER A 309 41.26 114.18 39.46
CA SER A 309 41.23 114.57 40.88
C SER A 309 40.97 116.07 40.99
N ASN A 310 40.05 116.53 41.84
CA ASN A 310 39.82 117.97 42.04
C ASN A 310 41.12 118.72 42.40
N THR A 311 42.04 118.03 43.09
CA THR A 311 43.38 118.53 43.43
C THR A 311 44.24 118.79 42.18
N ILE A 312 44.23 117.90 41.18
CA ILE A 312 45.05 118.09 39.97
C ILE A 312 44.54 119.27 39.14
N VAL A 313 43.22 119.48 39.09
CA VAL A 313 42.60 120.63 38.41
C VAL A 313 43.03 121.94 39.09
N GLN A 314 42.97 121.99 40.42
CA GLN A 314 43.43 123.16 41.19
C GLN A 314 44.94 123.40 41.03
N LEU A 315 45.76 122.36 41.07
CA LEU A 315 47.20 122.47 40.86
C LEU A 315 47.55 122.94 39.44
N ARG A 316 46.81 122.50 38.43
CA ARG A 316 46.96 122.98 37.03
C ARG A 316 46.62 124.46 36.89
N ALA A 317 45.51 124.90 37.50
CA ALA A 317 45.15 126.31 37.51
C ALA A 317 46.27 127.15 38.16
N ARG A 318 46.77 126.72 39.33
CA ARG A 318 47.91 127.37 40.01
C ARG A 318 49.20 127.34 39.19
N ALA A 319 49.46 126.27 38.44
CA ALA A 319 50.63 126.19 37.55
C ALA A 319 50.51 127.18 36.39
N ALA A 320 49.34 127.28 35.77
CA ALA A 320 49.09 128.27 34.72
C ALA A 320 49.21 129.70 35.26
N ASP A 321 48.75 129.98 36.47
CA ASP A 321 48.92 131.28 37.15
C ASP A 321 50.40 131.58 37.42
N ALA A 322 51.14 130.64 38.02
CA ALA A 322 52.55 130.79 38.33
C ALA A 322 53.42 130.94 37.06
N SER A 323 53.11 130.20 35.99
CA SER A 323 53.82 130.34 34.71
C SER A 323 53.49 131.65 34.00
N ARG A 324 52.26 132.19 34.12
CA ARG A 324 51.92 133.52 33.62
C ARG A 324 52.70 134.61 34.37
N GLU A 325 52.80 134.50 35.69
CA GLU A 325 53.56 135.43 36.53
C GLU A 325 55.07 135.39 36.18
N GLU A 326 55.65 134.18 36.03
CA GLU A 326 57.03 134.02 35.58
C GLU A 326 57.26 134.68 34.21
N ALA A 327 56.37 134.44 33.24
CA ALA A 327 56.51 134.99 31.88
C ALA A 327 56.41 136.53 31.86
N GLN A 328 55.52 137.12 32.67
CA GLN A 328 55.39 138.58 32.82
C GLN A 328 56.65 139.20 33.45
N LEU A 329 57.17 138.58 34.53
CA LEU A 329 58.40 139.02 35.18
C LEU A 329 59.61 138.87 34.24
N ALA A 330 59.70 137.75 33.51
CA ALA A 330 60.81 137.49 32.58
C ALA A 330 60.92 138.51 31.44
N GLN A 331 59.82 139.17 31.06
CA GLN A 331 59.81 140.23 30.04
C GLN A 331 60.34 141.57 30.56
N VAL A 332 60.24 141.82 31.87
CA VAL A 332 60.57 143.12 32.50
C VAL A 332 61.91 143.10 33.23
N VAL A 333 62.26 141.98 33.88
CA VAL A 333 63.47 141.86 34.71
C VAL A 333 64.50 140.90 34.11
N GLY A 334 65.79 141.20 34.32
CA GLY A 334 66.90 140.36 33.85
C GLY A 334 66.93 138.96 34.51
N PRO A 335 67.62 137.97 33.89
CA PRO A 335 67.52 136.55 34.25
C PRO A 335 67.96 136.19 35.69
N ASN A 336 68.69 137.07 36.38
CA ASN A 336 69.21 136.87 37.74
C ASN A 336 68.46 137.68 38.83
N HIS A 337 67.34 138.34 38.51
CA HIS A 337 66.61 139.16 39.48
C HIS A 337 65.91 138.29 40.56
N PRO A 338 65.95 138.66 41.87
CA PRO A 338 65.38 137.85 42.96
C PRO A 338 63.90 137.49 42.77
N ALA A 339 63.08 138.44 42.29
CA ALA A 339 61.65 138.20 42.03
C ALA A 339 61.41 137.12 40.95
N LEU A 340 62.25 137.06 39.90
CA LEU A 340 62.14 136.04 38.84
C LEU A 340 62.61 134.68 39.36
N GLN A 341 63.62 134.63 40.23
CA GLN A 341 64.05 133.38 40.87
C GLN A 341 62.97 132.81 41.79
N GLN A 342 62.25 133.67 42.52
CA GLN A 342 61.11 133.27 43.35
C GLN A 342 59.96 132.73 42.50
N ALA A 343 59.58 133.42 41.41
CA ALA A 343 58.56 132.95 40.47
C ALA A 343 58.95 131.59 39.84
N ARG A 344 60.22 131.42 39.43
CA ARG A 344 60.77 130.15 38.94
C ARG A 344 60.74 129.03 39.99
N ALA A 345 60.99 129.35 41.26
CA ALA A 345 60.91 128.38 42.35
C ALA A 345 59.45 127.95 42.57
N GLN A 346 58.51 128.90 42.55
CA GLN A 346 57.08 128.63 42.67
C GLN A 346 56.55 127.76 41.52
N VAL A 347 56.98 128.01 40.28
CA VAL A 347 56.69 127.13 39.14
C VAL A 347 57.24 125.72 39.38
N ARG A 348 58.49 125.58 39.86
CA ARG A 348 59.09 124.27 40.19
C ARG A 348 58.35 123.54 41.31
N ASP A 349 57.95 124.23 42.36
CA ASP A 349 57.26 123.64 43.51
C ASP A 349 55.86 123.15 43.12
N VAL A 350 55.10 123.96 42.35
CA VAL A 350 53.80 123.55 41.83
C VAL A 350 53.95 122.39 40.84
N GLN A 351 54.98 122.40 39.99
CA GLN A 351 55.29 121.26 39.11
C GLN A 351 55.66 119.99 39.88
N ALA A 352 56.41 120.09 40.98
CA ALA A 352 56.73 118.95 41.84
C ALA A 352 55.49 118.41 42.55
N ALA A 353 54.59 119.29 43.03
CA ALA A 353 53.31 118.90 43.59
C ALA A 353 52.41 118.20 42.56
N ILE A 354 52.38 118.69 41.32
CA ILE A 354 51.68 118.04 40.20
C ILE A 354 52.23 116.63 39.94
N LYS A 355 53.55 116.46 39.92
CA LYS A 355 54.19 115.14 39.74
C LYS A 355 53.85 114.17 40.87
N ASN A 356 53.85 114.64 42.12
CA ASN A 356 53.49 113.82 43.27
C ASN A 356 52.01 113.41 43.26
N GLU A 357 51.10 114.34 42.94
CA GLU A 357 49.67 114.04 42.79
C GLU A 357 49.44 113.07 41.63
N ALA A 358 50.12 113.26 40.49
CA ALA A 358 50.06 112.34 39.35
C ALA A 358 50.50 110.91 39.74
N LYS A 359 51.55 110.77 40.58
CA LYS A 359 52.01 109.46 41.09
C LYS A 359 50.97 108.80 42.01
N LEU A 360 50.30 109.56 42.88
CA LEU A 360 49.22 109.05 43.73
C LEU A 360 48.01 108.61 42.90
N ILE A 361 47.64 109.39 41.89
CA ILE A 361 46.60 109.03 40.92
C ILE A 361 46.98 107.74 40.19
N ALA A 362 48.22 107.63 39.69
CA ALA A 362 48.74 106.43 39.03
C ALA A 362 48.63 105.19 39.93
N GLN A 363 49.00 105.31 41.19
CA GLN A 363 48.89 104.23 42.16
C GLN A 363 47.43 103.83 42.42
N SER A 364 46.51 104.79 42.52
CA SER A 364 45.07 104.51 42.70
C SER A 364 44.46 103.79 41.50
N VAL A 365 44.80 104.20 40.28
CA VAL A 365 44.32 103.59 39.03
C VAL A 365 44.92 102.19 38.85
N ARG A 366 46.20 101.99 39.20
CA ARG A 366 46.82 100.66 39.24
C ARG A 366 46.10 99.73 40.23
N ASN A 367 45.79 100.22 41.43
CA ASN A 367 45.04 99.44 42.42
C ASN A 367 43.64 99.08 41.91
N ALA A 368 42.93 100.00 41.25
CA ALA A 368 41.63 99.71 40.64
C ALA A 368 41.72 98.62 39.56
N ALA A 369 42.76 98.66 38.70
CA ALA A 369 42.99 97.62 37.68
C ALA A 369 43.34 96.26 38.31
N ILE A 370 44.06 96.23 39.44
CA ILE A 370 44.33 94.99 40.19
C ILE A 370 43.03 94.42 40.77
N THR A 371 42.17 95.26 41.35
CA THR A 371 40.86 94.82 41.89
C THR A 371 39.98 94.19 40.81
N GLU A 372 39.85 94.83 39.64
CA GLU A 372 39.08 94.24 38.53
C GLU A 372 39.72 92.95 38.00
N ARG A 373 41.05 92.83 38.04
CA ARG A 373 41.75 91.59 37.66
C ARG A 373 41.38 90.45 38.60
N ILE A 374 41.38 90.70 39.91
CA ILE A 374 40.97 89.73 40.92
C ILE A 374 39.50 89.34 40.72
N ASN A 375 38.63 90.32 40.43
CA ASN A 375 37.21 90.07 40.14
C ASN A 375 37.02 89.13 38.94
N VAL A 376 37.74 89.40 37.83
CA VAL A 376 37.74 88.52 36.65
C VAL A 376 38.26 87.13 36.99
N GLN A 377 39.33 87.00 37.78
CA GLN A 377 39.85 85.69 38.21
C GLN A 377 38.83 84.90 39.03
N ASN A 378 38.15 85.54 39.97
CA ASN A 378 37.11 84.90 40.79
C ASN A 378 35.91 84.46 39.96
N LEU A 379 35.43 85.32 39.04
CA LEU A 379 34.33 84.98 38.14
C LEU A 379 34.73 83.90 37.13
N GLN A 380 35.97 83.90 36.66
CA GLN A 380 36.51 82.86 35.79
C GLN A 380 36.57 81.52 36.53
N ALA A 381 37.11 81.48 37.75
CA ALA A 381 37.16 80.26 38.56
C ALA A 381 35.74 79.72 38.85
N ARG A 382 34.77 80.60 39.14
CA ARG A 382 33.37 80.21 39.31
C ARG A 382 32.78 79.66 38.00
N PHE A 383 33.00 80.33 36.88
CA PHE A 383 32.56 79.86 35.56
C PHE A 383 33.15 78.49 35.22
N ASP A 384 34.45 78.30 35.45
CA ASP A 384 35.13 77.02 35.20
C ASP A 384 34.59 75.91 36.10
N SER A 385 34.32 76.19 37.39
CA SER A 385 33.69 75.21 38.29
C SER A 385 32.27 74.84 37.87
N LEU A 386 31.45 75.81 37.42
CA LEU A 386 30.10 75.55 36.91
C LEU A 386 30.15 74.80 35.59
N LYS A 387 31.14 75.08 34.74
CA LYS A 387 31.38 74.37 33.48
C LYS A 387 31.73 72.91 33.73
N GLU A 388 32.60 72.63 34.70
CA GLU A 388 32.95 71.27 35.10
C GLU A 388 31.73 70.52 35.65
N LEU A 389 30.98 71.13 36.58
CA LEU A 389 29.73 70.56 37.10
C LEU A 389 28.69 70.28 36.00
N ALA A 390 28.54 71.19 35.03
CA ALA A 390 27.64 70.99 33.90
C ALA A 390 28.09 69.84 33.00
N GLN A 391 29.40 69.74 32.70
CA GLN A 391 29.94 68.64 31.91
C GLN A 391 29.77 67.29 32.61
N ASP A 392 29.97 67.21 33.92
CA ASP A 392 29.77 65.97 34.66
C ASP A 392 28.29 65.59 34.75
N ASN A 393 27.39 66.56 34.89
CA ASN A 393 25.96 66.33 34.83
C ASN A 393 25.51 65.86 33.43
N GLU A 394 26.04 66.47 32.35
CA GLU A 394 25.79 66.00 30.97
C GLU A 394 26.29 64.58 30.74
N LYS A 395 27.50 64.23 31.23
CA LYS A 395 28.01 62.85 31.17
C LYS A 395 27.09 61.88 31.92
N ALA A 396 26.59 62.26 33.09
CA ALA A 396 25.68 61.43 33.87
C ALA A 396 24.30 61.26 33.20
N MET A 397 23.84 62.26 32.43
CA MET A 397 22.58 62.20 31.68
C MET A 397 22.59 61.19 30.53
N VAL A 398 23.75 60.90 29.93
CA VAL A 398 23.81 59.95 28.78
C VAL A 398 23.42 58.53 29.20
N PRO A 399 24.01 57.90 30.23
CA PRO A 399 23.55 56.60 30.73
C PRO A 399 22.12 56.65 31.28
N LEU A 400 21.70 57.77 31.88
CA LEU A 400 20.32 57.93 32.35
C LEU A 400 19.33 57.81 31.20
N ARG A 401 19.54 58.55 30.09
CA ARG A 401 18.69 58.48 28.89
C ARG A 401 18.65 57.07 28.31
N GLU A 402 19.75 56.34 28.38
CA GLU A 402 19.79 54.94 27.93
C GLU A 402 18.92 54.03 28.81
N LEU A 403 19.03 54.18 30.14
CA LEU A 403 18.20 53.44 31.09
C LEU A 403 16.72 53.79 30.95
N GLU A 404 16.39 55.08 30.76
CA GLU A 404 15.03 55.55 30.52
C GLU A 404 14.47 54.98 29.22
N ARG A 405 15.23 55.04 28.12
CA ARG A 405 14.84 54.43 26.84
C ARG A 405 14.61 52.93 26.97
N LYS A 406 15.41 52.23 27.77
CA LYS A 406 15.22 50.79 28.04
C LYS A 406 13.96 50.54 28.86
N ALA A 407 13.69 51.35 29.89
CA ALA A 407 12.47 51.25 30.69
C ALA A 407 11.21 51.52 29.85
N ASP A 408 11.22 52.58 29.04
CA ASP A 408 10.13 52.92 28.14
C ASP A 408 9.89 51.83 27.09
N SER A 409 10.96 51.28 26.49
CA SER A 409 10.87 50.17 25.54
C SER A 409 10.21 48.95 26.18
N ASN A 410 10.66 48.55 27.37
CA ASN A 410 10.06 47.44 28.12
C ASN A 410 8.58 47.71 28.44
N ARG A 411 8.26 48.95 28.84
CA ARG A 411 6.90 49.36 29.19
C ARG A 411 5.97 49.27 28.00
N VAL A 412 6.37 49.81 26.85
CA VAL A 412 5.57 49.77 25.61
C VAL A 412 5.33 48.33 25.15
N VAL A 413 6.35 47.47 25.22
CA VAL A 413 6.21 46.05 24.87
C VAL A 413 5.23 45.34 25.82
N TYR A 414 5.37 45.57 27.13
CA TYR A 414 4.47 45.00 28.14
C TYR A 414 3.01 45.47 27.93
N GLU A 415 2.78 46.77 27.76
CA GLU A 415 1.45 47.34 27.54
C GLU A 415 0.80 46.81 26.25
N THR A 416 1.58 46.70 25.16
CA THR A 416 1.11 46.15 23.89
C THR A 416 0.72 44.68 24.03
N TYR A 417 1.56 43.88 24.70
CA TYR A 417 1.28 42.46 24.92
C TYR A 417 0.09 42.25 25.87
N LEU A 418 -0.04 43.09 26.89
CA LEU A 418 -1.18 43.08 27.82
C LEU A 418 -2.49 43.41 27.09
N ALA A 419 -2.51 44.43 26.23
CA ALA A 419 -3.67 44.77 25.43
C ALA A 419 -4.07 43.61 24.49
N ARG A 420 -3.09 42.97 23.84
CA ARG A 420 -3.32 41.79 22.99
C ARG A 420 -3.83 40.59 23.79
N ALA A 421 -3.26 40.33 24.97
CA ALA A 421 -3.71 39.27 25.85
C ALA A 421 -5.15 39.47 26.31
N LYS A 422 -5.53 40.71 26.66
CA LYS A 422 -6.93 41.06 27.00
C LYS A 422 -7.88 40.85 25.81
N ALA A 423 -7.52 41.33 24.62
CA ALA A 423 -8.32 41.12 23.41
C ALA A 423 -8.48 39.62 23.06
N ALA A 424 -7.42 38.83 23.20
CA ALA A 424 -7.46 37.39 23.00
C ALA A 424 -8.33 36.68 24.06
N SER A 425 -8.25 37.11 25.33
CA SER A 425 -9.08 36.57 26.41
C SER A 425 -10.56 36.87 26.22
N GLU A 426 -10.92 38.04 25.69
CA GLU A 426 -12.32 38.38 25.38
C GLU A 426 -12.87 37.52 24.23
N GLN A 427 -12.04 37.17 23.24
CA GLN A 427 -12.43 36.27 22.15
C GLN A 427 -12.61 34.82 22.59
N GLN A 428 -11.87 34.35 23.61
CA GLN A 428 -12.02 32.99 24.15
C GLN A 428 -13.41 32.70 24.75
N VAL A 429 -14.17 33.73 25.14
CA VAL A 429 -15.53 33.57 25.69
C VAL A 429 -16.55 33.22 24.59
N ILE A 430 -16.23 33.50 23.31
CA ILE A 430 -17.07 33.10 22.18
C ILE A 430 -16.75 31.65 21.87
N ASN A 431 -17.63 30.75 22.31
CA ASN A 431 -17.49 29.31 22.24
C ASN A 431 -17.46 28.81 20.77
N ASN A 432 -16.30 28.87 20.11
CA ASN A 432 -16.06 28.29 18.78
C ASN A 432 -15.87 26.78 18.90
N THR A 433 -16.95 26.06 19.19
CA THR A 433 -16.95 24.60 19.04
C THR A 433 -17.16 24.29 17.56
N ASN A 434 -16.07 24.04 16.84
CA ASN A 434 -16.09 23.70 15.40
C ASN A 434 -16.73 22.33 15.10
N ILE A 435 -17.28 21.67 16.12
CA ILE A 435 -17.85 20.34 16.06
C ILE A 435 -19.28 20.39 16.57
N ARG A 436 -20.22 19.90 15.75
CA ARG A 436 -21.64 19.85 16.09
C ARG A 436 -22.20 18.46 15.80
N LEU A 437 -23.00 17.94 16.73
CA LEU A 437 -23.82 16.77 16.47
C LEU A 437 -24.93 17.12 15.47
N VAL A 438 -24.95 16.45 14.32
CA VAL A 438 -25.97 16.66 13.27
C VAL A 438 -27.19 15.82 13.58
N SER A 439 -26.98 14.52 13.82
CA SER A 439 -28.04 13.57 14.14
C SER A 439 -27.54 12.50 15.10
N ARG A 440 -28.43 12.11 16.01
CA ARG A 440 -28.22 10.97 16.92
C ARG A 440 -28.52 9.67 16.17
N ALA A 441 -27.84 8.61 16.57
CA ALA A 441 -28.10 7.27 16.07
C ALA A 441 -29.52 6.81 16.45
N VAL A 442 -30.16 6.06 15.55
CA VAL A 442 -31.51 5.50 15.69
C VAL A 442 -31.45 3.98 15.47
N PRO A 443 -32.27 3.16 16.15
CA PRO A 443 -32.26 1.71 15.98
C PRO A 443 -32.53 1.28 14.54
N PRO A 444 -31.72 0.40 13.94
CA PRO A 444 -31.93 -0.05 12.57
C PRO A 444 -33.06 -1.08 12.44
N ASP A 445 -33.92 -0.90 11.42
CA ASP A 445 -35.06 -1.78 11.16
C ASP A 445 -34.69 -3.13 10.52
N ARG A 446 -33.47 -3.23 9.96
CA ARG A 446 -33.00 -4.43 9.24
C ARG A 446 -31.65 -4.88 9.78
N LYS A 447 -31.46 -6.20 9.82
CA LYS A 447 -30.17 -6.84 10.12
C LYS A 447 -29.14 -6.50 9.03
N SER A 448 -28.00 -5.95 9.44
CA SER A 448 -26.92 -5.52 8.55
C SER A 448 -26.13 -6.70 8.01
N TRP A 449 -25.91 -7.72 8.84
CA TRP A 449 -25.24 -8.97 8.47
C TRP A 449 -25.72 -10.11 9.38
N PRO A 450 -25.86 -11.37 8.91
CA PRO A 450 -25.79 -11.83 7.52
C PRO A 450 -27.05 -11.46 6.71
N GLN A 451 -26.87 -11.05 5.45
CA GLN A 451 -27.98 -10.74 4.55
C GLN A 451 -28.63 -12.02 4.03
N THR A 452 -29.90 -12.24 4.36
CA THR A 452 -30.61 -13.50 4.04
C THR A 452 -30.72 -13.75 2.54
N ILE A 453 -31.02 -12.71 1.76
CA ILE A 453 -31.24 -12.80 0.30
C ILE A 453 -29.98 -13.28 -0.45
N PRO A 454 -28.80 -12.63 -0.34
CA PRO A 454 -27.62 -13.05 -1.10
C PRO A 454 -27.08 -14.41 -0.67
N ILE A 455 -27.18 -14.78 0.62
CA ILE A 455 -26.71 -16.10 1.09
C ILE A 455 -27.61 -17.21 0.53
N MET A 456 -28.92 -17.01 0.56
CA MET A 456 -29.88 -17.97 -0.02
C MET A 456 -29.74 -18.06 -1.55
N ALA A 457 -29.50 -16.94 -2.24
CA ALA A 457 -29.23 -16.94 -3.67
C ALA A 457 -27.92 -17.68 -3.99
N GLY A 458 -26.85 -17.44 -3.23
CA GLY A 458 -25.59 -18.15 -3.38
C GLY A 458 -25.73 -19.65 -3.15
N ALA A 459 -26.49 -20.06 -2.13
CA ALA A 459 -26.78 -21.46 -1.86
C ALA A 459 -27.60 -22.12 -2.98
N LEU A 460 -28.56 -21.40 -3.57
CA LEU A 460 -29.35 -21.88 -4.71
C LEU A 460 -28.47 -22.13 -5.94
N PHE A 461 -27.66 -21.14 -6.35
CA PHE A 461 -26.80 -21.26 -7.53
C PHE A 461 -25.66 -22.26 -7.32
N GLY A 462 -25.02 -22.24 -6.14
CA GLY A 462 -23.99 -23.20 -5.77
C GLY A 462 -24.52 -24.63 -5.73
N GLY A 463 -25.71 -24.82 -5.15
CA GLY A 463 -26.40 -26.10 -5.13
C GLY A 463 -26.75 -26.64 -6.52
N LEU A 464 -27.24 -25.76 -7.41
CA LEU A 464 -27.50 -26.10 -8.82
C LEU A 464 -26.22 -26.57 -9.52
N PHE A 465 -25.13 -25.83 -9.35
CA PHE A 465 -23.84 -26.15 -9.97
C PHE A 465 -23.29 -27.50 -9.49
N VAL A 466 -23.25 -27.71 -8.17
CA VAL A 466 -22.82 -28.99 -7.58
C VAL A 466 -23.70 -30.15 -8.04
N GLY A 467 -25.02 -29.91 -8.13
CA GLY A 467 -25.99 -30.87 -8.63
C GLY A 467 -25.74 -31.29 -10.07
N ILE A 468 -25.42 -30.34 -10.96
CA ILE A 468 -25.10 -30.60 -12.38
C ILE A 468 -23.82 -31.44 -12.48
N VAL A 469 -22.77 -31.07 -11.74
CA VAL A 469 -21.49 -31.80 -11.75
C VAL A 469 -21.66 -33.25 -11.27
N LEU A 470 -22.40 -33.47 -10.17
CA LEU A 470 -22.69 -34.81 -9.65
C LEU A 470 -23.52 -35.65 -10.63
N ALA A 471 -24.48 -35.04 -11.33
CA ALA A 471 -25.29 -35.71 -12.34
C ALA A 471 -24.45 -36.21 -13.52
N LEU A 472 -23.51 -35.40 -14.00
CA LEU A 472 -22.60 -35.76 -15.11
C LEU A 472 -21.61 -36.86 -14.70
N LEU A 473 -21.00 -36.74 -13.52
CA LEU A 473 -20.02 -37.72 -13.03
C LEU A 473 -20.64 -39.12 -12.85
N ARG A 474 -21.88 -39.18 -12.36
CA ARG A 474 -22.61 -40.45 -12.20
C ARG A 474 -23.01 -41.06 -13.54
N ASP A 475 -23.22 -40.26 -14.58
CA ASP A 475 -23.51 -40.75 -15.93
C ASP A 475 -22.31 -41.38 -16.61
N ALA A 476 -21.14 -40.75 -16.48
CA ALA A 476 -19.87 -41.30 -16.96
C ALA A 476 -19.59 -42.69 -16.35
N LEU A 477 -19.83 -42.87 -15.05
CA LEU A 477 -19.67 -44.16 -14.36
C LEU A 477 -20.68 -45.24 -14.80
N GLY A 478 -21.85 -44.86 -15.32
CA GLY A 478 -22.90 -45.80 -15.74
C GLY A 478 -22.63 -46.47 -17.08
N ARG A 479 -21.85 -45.83 -17.96
CA ARG A 479 -21.56 -46.33 -19.31
C ARG A 479 -20.59 -47.52 -19.33
N MET A 480 -19.75 -47.69 -18.31
CA MET A 480 -18.76 -48.78 -18.21
C MET A 480 -19.33 -50.20 -17.97
N ARG A 481 -20.66 -50.39 -17.80
CA ARG A 481 -21.24 -51.64 -17.28
C ARG A 481 -22.19 -52.44 -18.22
N ARG A 482 -22.19 -52.25 -19.55
CA ARG A 482 -23.13 -52.97 -20.46
C ARG A 482 -22.44 -53.77 -21.60
N PRO A 483 -22.69 -55.09 -21.77
CA PRO A 483 -22.16 -55.88 -22.89
C PRO A 483 -23.02 -55.77 -24.20
N PRO A 484 -22.43 -56.00 -25.39
CA PRO A 484 -23.10 -55.82 -26.70
C PRO A 484 -24.01 -56.99 -27.13
N THR A 485 -25.08 -56.67 -27.89
CA THR A 485 -26.23 -57.54 -28.21
C THR A 485 -26.01 -58.53 -29.40
N PRO A 486 -26.85 -59.58 -29.57
CA PRO A 486 -26.64 -60.69 -30.52
C PRO A 486 -26.67 -60.34 -32.02
N ARG A 487 -27.31 -59.23 -32.42
CA ARG A 487 -27.44 -58.85 -33.84
C ARG A 487 -26.13 -58.35 -34.45
N ALA A 488 -25.36 -57.57 -33.71
CA ALA A 488 -24.05 -57.04 -34.15
C ALA A 488 -22.99 -58.14 -34.37
N ARG A 489 -23.20 -59.35 -33.84
CA ARG A 489 -22.25 -60.47 -33.95
C ARG A 489 -22.38 -61.23 -35.28
N ARG A 490 -23.61 -61.41 -35.78
CA ARG A 490 -23.86 -62.08 -37.07
C ARG A 490 -23.24 -61.29 -38.22
N GLU A 491 -23.42 -59.98 -38.22
CA GLU A 491 -22.85 -59.08 -39.23
C GLU A 491 -21.31 -59.03 -39.20
N ARG A 492 -20.69 -59.33 -38.06
CA ARG A 492 -19.22 -59.36 -37.93
C ARG A 492 -18.64 -60.66 -38.50
N ALA A 493 -19.24 -61.80 -38.18
CA ALA A 493 -18.82 -63.11 -38.70
C ALA A 493 -19.01 -63.23 -40.23
N GLU A 494 -20.11 -62.69 -40.76
CA GLU A 494 -20.34 -62.65 -42.22
C GLU A 494 -19.36 -61.71 -42.93
N ARG A 495 -19.00 -60.57 -42.33
CA ARG A 495 -17.97 -59.67 -42.88
C ARG A 495 -16.59 -60.31 -42.94
N VAL A 496 -16.18 -61.02 -41.89
CA VAL A 496 -14.88 -61.71 -41.87
C VAL A 496 -14.83 -62.82 -42.92
N LEU A 497 -15.91 -63.60 -43.09
CA LEU A 497 -15.98 -64.59 -44.18
C LEU A 497 -15.95 -63.95 -45.58
N GLN A 498 -16.61 -62.81 -45.78
CA GLN A 498 -16.57 -62.08 -47.06
C GLN A 498 -15.16 -61.56 -47.36
N GLN A 499 -14.46 -61.04 -46.36
CA GLN A 499 -13.06 -60.59 -46.49
C GLN A 499 -12.09 -61.75 -46.79
N VAL A 500 -12.27 -62.89 -46.13
CA VAL A 500 -11.49 -64.11 -46.38
C VAL A 500 -11.78 -64.71 -47.77
N ALA A 501 -12.97 -64.50 -48.32
CA ALA A 501 -13.36 -65.00 -49.63
C ALA A 501 -12.82 -64.16 -50.82
N GLU A 502 -12.35 -62.93 -50.57
CA GLU A 502 -11.97 -61.94 -51.61
C GLU A 502 -10.47 -61.88 -51.96
N VAL A 503 -9.66 -62.87 -51.60
CA VAL A 503 -8.20 -62.85 -51.87
C VAL A 503 -7.79 -63.89 -52.95
N PRO A 504 -7.53 -63.49 -54.21
CA PRO A 504 -6.92 -64.35 -55.22
C PRO A 504 -5.47 -63.90 -55.50
N ALA A 505 -4.51 -64.25 -54.63
CA ALA A 505 -3.10 -64.24 -55.03
C ALA A 505 -2.78 -65.57 -55.73
N ARG A 506 -2.30 -65.51 -56.99
CA ARG A 506 -2.07 -66.68 -57.88
C ARG A 506 -1.17 -67.79 -57.27
N GLY A 507 -0.42 -67.53 -56.20
CA GLY A 507 0.39 -68.52 -55.46
C GLY A 507 -0.31 -69.19 -54.25
N ARG A 508 -0.88 -68.40 -53.33
CA ARG A 508 -1.56 -68.89 -52.10
C ARG A 508 -2.75 -69.80 -52.42
N GLY A 509 -3.53 -69.44 -53.44
CA GLY A 509 -4.71 -70.20 -53.87
C GLY A 509 -4.38 -71.58 -54.45
N GLU A 510 -3.22 -71.75 -55.10
CA GLU A 510 -2.77 -73.04 -55.61
C GLU A 510 -2.36 -73.99 -54.47
N GLN A 511 -1.65 -73.47 -53.47
CA GLN A 511 -1.21 -74.21 -52.27
C GLN A 511 -2.41 -74.66 -51.42
N LEU A 512 -3.36 -73.76 -51.18
CA LEU A 512 -4.64 -74.08 -50.51
C LEU A 512 -5.49 -75.06 -51.33
N SER A 513 -5.49 -74.96 -52.66
CA SER A 513 -6.21 -75.89 -53.53
C SER A 513 -5.62 -77.30 -53.51
N ARG A 514 -4.29 -77.44 -53.38
CA ARG A 514 -3.61 -78.73 -53.19
C ARG A 514 -3.96 -79.34 -51.84
N LEU A 515 -3.85 -78.57 -50.75
CA LEU A 515 -4.27 -79.01 -49.41
C LEU A 515 -5.74 -79.40 -49.37
N ARG A 516 -6.61 -78.64 -50.05
CA ARG A 516 -8.03 -78.98 -50.21
C ARG A 516 -8.21 -80.30 -50.97
N ALA A 517 -7.53 -80.48 -52.10
CA ALA A 517 -7.66 -81.70 -52.90
C ALA A 517 -7.21 -82.95 -52.11
N GLU A 518 -6.13 -82.84 -51.34
CA GLU A 518 -5.65 -83.90 -50.44
C GLU A 518 -6.65 -84.17 -49.31
N LEU A 519 -7.14 -83.12 -48.64
CA LEU A 519 -8.13 -83.26 -47.59
C LEU A 519 -9.43 -83.87 -48.12
N LEU A 520 -9.81 -83.62 -49.37
CA LEU A 520 -11.00 -84.21 -50.02
C LEU A 520 -10.77 -85.67 -50.45
N ALA A 521 -9.56 -86.02 -50.88
CA ALA A 521 -9.18 -87.38 -51.27
C ALA A 521 -9.05 -88.33 -50.06
N ALA A 522 -8.78 -87.80 -48.87
CA ALA A 522 -8.75 -88.55 -47.62
C ALA A 522 -10.16 -89.09 -47.23
N PRO A 523 -10.24 -90.20 -46.48
CA PRO A 523 -11.50 -90.81 -46.06
C PRO A 523 -12.38 -89.86 -45.23
N ALA A 524 -13.69 -90.08 -45.25
CA ALA A 524 -14.65 -89.28 -44.49
C ALA A 524 -14.36 -89.41 -42.98
N GLY A 525 -14.00 -88.29 -42.34
CA GLY A 525 -13.58 -88.23 -40.93
C GLY A 525 -12.10 -87.88 -40.72
N HIS A 526 -11.31 -87.74 -41.79
CA HIS A 526 -9.90 -87.33 -41.70
C HIS A 526 -9.77 -85.93 -41.08
N SER A 527 -8.91 -85.84 -40.06
CA SER A 527 -8.61 -84.63 -39.30
C SER A 527 -7.22 -84.11 -39.61
N ILE A 528 -7.14 -82.83 -39.97
CA ILE A 528 -5.86 -82.15 -40.23
C ILE A 528 -5.60 -81.13 -39.14
N LEU A 529 -4.44 -81.22 -38.51
CA LEU A 529 -3.92 -80.20 -37.60
C LEU A 529 -2.98 -79.26 -38.35
N LEU A 530 -3.31 -77.98 -38.36
CA LEU A 530 -2.48 -76.92 -38.92
C LEU A 530 -1.64 -76.30 -37.82
N VAL A 531 -0.32 -76.28 -37.98
CA VAL A 531 0.61 -75.69 -37.01
C VAL A 531 1.52 -74.70 -37.70
N ARG A 532 1.51 -73.45 -37.24
CA ARG A 532 2.30 -72.37 -37.83
C ARG A 532 3.73 -72.44 -37.29
N ALA A 533 4.71 -72.64 -38.17
CA ALA A 533 6.13 -72.70 -37.78
C ALA A 533 6.73 -71.31 -37.46
N SER A 534 6.02 -70.24 -37.82
CA SER A 534 6.39 -68.83 -37.57
C SER A 534 5.13 -68.03 -37.26
N GLY A 535 5.20 -67.09 -36.30
CA GLY A 535 4.15 -66.14 -35.95
C GLY A 535 3.90 -65.04 -37.00
N ASP A 536 3.91 -65.39 -38.28
CA ASP A 536 3.53 -64.48 -39.36
C ASP A 536 2.00 -64.35 -39.39
N GLU A 537 1.50 -63.12 -39.23
CA GLU A 537 0.07 -62.80 -39.25
C GLU A 537 -0.63 -63.31 -40.52
N ALA A 538 0.12 -63.46 -41.61
CA ALA A 538 -0.42 -63.99 -42.86
C ALA A 538 -0.91 -65.45 -42.76
N LEU A 539 -0.47 -66.19 -41.75
CA LEU A 539 -0.84 -67.59 -41.55
C LEU A 539 -2.02 -67.77 -40.58
N ASP A 540 -2.43 -66.71 -39.89
CA ASP A 540 -3.38 -66.77 -38.77
C ASP A 540 -4.79 -67.21 -39.19
N LEU A 541 -5.18 -66.97 -40.44
CA LEU A 541 -6.50 -67.31 -40.96
C LEU A 541 -6.51 -68.47 -41.96
N VAL A 542 -5.38 -69.14 -42.18
CA VAL A 542 -5.27 -70.23 -43.14
C VAL A 542 -6.23 -71.38 -42.83
N ALA A 543 -6.48 -71.66 -41.54
CA ALA A 543 -7.45 -72.68 -41.12
C ALA A 543 -8.89 -72.33 -41.56
N LEU A 544 -9.26 -71.05 -41.47
CA LEU A 544 -10.57 -70.56 -41.88
C LEU A 544 -10.69 -70.46 -43.41
N GLU A 545 -9.60 -70.08 -44.10
CA GLU A 545 -9.49 -70.08 -45.57
C GLU A 545 -9.66 -71.48 -46.15
N LEU A 546 -8.95 -72.48 -45.59
CA LEU A 546 -9.05 -73.87 -46.02
C LEU A 546 -10.46 -74.42 -45.77
N ALA A 547 -11.05 -74.10 -44.61
CA ALA A 547 -12.43 -74.48 -44.30
C ALA A 547 -13.43 -73.91 -45.32
N HIS A 548 -13.27 -72.63 -45.66
CA HIS A 548 -14.10 -71.99 -46.67
C HIS A 548 -13.92 -72.64 -48.06
N ALA A 549 -12.70 -73.02 -48.43
CA ALA A 549 -12.42 -73.70 -49.69
C ALA A 549 -13.04 -75.12 -49.75
N VAL A 550 -13.03 -75.86 -48.62
CA VAL A 550 -13.70 -77.16 -48.49
C VAL A 550 -15.22 -77.02 -48.57
N GLU A 551 -15.79 -76.00 -47.91
CA GLU A 551 -17.22 -75.73 -47.92
C GLU A 551 -17.75 -75.37 -49.32
N LYS A 552 -16.98 -74.57 -50.09
CA LYS A 552 -17.26 -74.29 -51.51
C LYS A 552 -17.32 -75.54 -52.39
N SER A 553 -16.74 -76.65 -51.94
CA SER A 553 -16.80 -77.95 -52.63
C SER A 553 -18.04 -78.78 -52.26
N GLY A 554 -18.97 -78.20 -51.50
CA GLY A 554 -20.21 -78.83 -51.03
C GLY A 554 -20.05 -79.77 -49.83
N GLN A 555 -18.88 -79.77 -49.18
CA GLN A 555 -18.58 -80.63 -48.03
C GLN A 555 -18.75 -79.86 -46.72
N LYS A 556 -19.31 -80.50 -45.69
CA LYS A 556 -19.35 -79.91 -44.34
C LYS A 556 -17.97 -79.97 -43.69
N VAL A 557 -17.61 -78.90 -43.00
CA VAL A 557 -16.31 -78.77 -42.35
C VAL A 557 -16.47 -78.20 -40.95
N VAL A 558 -15.65 -78.69 -40.02
CA VAL A 558 -15.55 -78.15 -38.65
C VAL A 558 -14.17 -77.56 -38.46
N VAL A 559 -14.13 -76.32 -37.99
CA VAL A 559 -12.92 -75.65 -37.55
C VAL A 559 -12.88 -75.65 -36.03
N VAL A 560 -11.86 -76.26 -35.46
CA VAL A 560 -11.62 -76.29 -34.02
C VAL A 560 -10.47 -75.34 -33.71
N ASP A 561 -10.75 -74.26 -32.99
CA ASP A 561 -9.72 -73.34 -32.53
C ASP A 561 -9.04 -73.93 -31.29
N ALA A 562 -7.94 -74.63 -31.53
CA ALA A 562 -7.09 -75.23 -30.51
C ALA A 562 -5.86 -74.35 -30.19
N ASP A 563 -5.80 -73.11 -30.68
CA ASP A 563 -4.83 -72.11 -30.22
C ASP A 563 -5.29 -71.57 -28.85
N LEU A 564 -5.03 -72.37 -27.83
CA LEU A 564 -5.42 -72.07 -26.47
C LEU A 564 -4.71 -70.84 -25.90
N LYS A 565 -3.79 -70.15 -26.60
CA LYS A 565 -3.14 -68.93 -26.10
C LYS A 565 -3.58 -67.69 -26.87
N ALA A 566 -3.35 -67.64 -28.18
CA ALA A 566 -3.61 -66.45 -28.98
C ALA A 566 -5.04 -66.39 -29.52
N HIS A 567 -5.72 -67.53 -29.68
CA HIS A 567 -7.16 -67.66 -30.03
C HIS A 567 -7.63 -66.71 -31.15
N VAL A 568 -6.80 -66.59 -32.19
CA VAL A 568 -6.98 -65.60 -33.26
C VAL A 568 -8.28 -65.85 -34.02
N VAL A 569 -8.58 -67.10 -34.38
CA VAL A 569 -9.81 -67.46 -35.08
C VAL A 569 -11.06 -67.10 -34.25
N SER A 570 -11.07 -67.42 -32.95
CA SER A 570 -12.18 -67.09 -32.04
C SER A 570 -12.41 -65.58 -31.90
N SER A 571 -11.32 -64.81 -31.79
CA SER A 571 -11.35 -63.35 -31.63
C SER A 571 -11.84 -62.62 -32.87
N GLN A 572 -11.37 -63.02 -34.04
CA GLN A 572 -11.79 -62.41 -35.30
C GLN A 572 -13.27 -62.69 -35.61
N LEU A 573 -13.75 -63.89 -35.29
CA LEU A 573 -15.15 -64.27 -35.43
C LEU A 573 -16.06 -63.75 -34.30
N GLY A 574 -15.50 -63.14 -33.25
CA GLY A 574 -16.25 -62.54 -32.13
C GLY A 574 -16.84 -63.55 -31.14
N PHE A 575 -16.19 -64.70 -30.98
CA PHE A 575 -16.58 -65.79 -30.08
C PHE A 575 -15.85 -65.79 -28.72
N ASP A 576 -15.07 -64.76 -28.38
CA ASP A 576 -14.21 -64.68 -27.17
C ASP A 576 -14.91 -64.94 -25.82
N GLN A 577 -16.23 -64.76 -25.76
CA GLN A 577 -17.03 -64.90 -24.55
C GLN A 577 -18.00 -66.08 -24.61
N ARG A 578 -17.71 -67.09 -25.43
CA ARG A 578 -18.52 -68.30 -25.58
C ARG A 578 -17.77 -69.52 -25.05
N PRO A 579 -18.50 -70.52 -24.52
CA PRO A 579 -17.88 -71.77 -24.14
C PRO A 579 -17.32 -72.48 -25.37
N GLY A 580 -16.18 -73.14 -25.23
CA GLY A 580 -15.39 -73.68 -26.34
C GLY A 580 -14.47 -74.83 -25.93
N VAL A 581 -13.35 -75.01 -26.63
CA VAL A 581 -12.39 -76.10 -26.40
C VAL A 581 -11.90 -76.15 -24.96
N ARG A 582 -11.59 -75.01 -24.33
CA ARG A 582 -11.19 -74.93 -22.92
C ARG A 582 -12.31 -75.38 -21.96
N ASP A 583 -13.56 -75.12 -22.30
CA ASP A 583 -14.73 -75.50 -21.50
C ASP A 583 -15.03 -77.00 -21.64
N ILE A 584 -14.79 -77.59 -22.82
CA ILE A 584 -14.78 -79.06 -23.00
C ILE A 584 -13.68 -79.68 -22.15
N LEU A 585 -12.46 -79.13 -22.23
CA LEU A 585 -11.30 -79.58 -21.45
C LEU A 585 -11.51 -79.46 -19.94
N ALA A 586 -12.31 -78.49 -19.50
CA ALA A 586 -12.70 -78.34 -18.09
C ALA A 586 -13.88 -79.25 -17.69
N GLY A 587 -14.43 -80.03 -18.62
CA GLY A 587 -15.56 -80.94 -18.38
C GLY A 587 -16.91 -80.23 -18.19
N VAL A 588 -17.01 -78.94 -18.52
CA VAL A 588 -18.21 -78.12 -18.25
C VAL A 588 -19.14 -77.97 -19.47
N ALA A 589 -18.70 -78.40 -20.65
CA ALA A 589 -19.50 -78.36 -21.87
C ALA A 589 -19.17 -79.51 -22.82
N SER A 590 -20.15 -79.96 -23.61
CA SER A 590 -19.95 -80.96 -24.66
C SER A 590 -19.70 -80.30 -26.03
N ILE A 591 -19.05 -81.01 -26.97
CA ILE A 591 -18.75 -80.44 -28.30
C ILE A 591 -19.98 -79.98 -29.07
N ARG A 592 -21.13 -80.66 -28.86
CA ARG A 592 -22.39 -80.30 -29.51
C ARG A 592 -22.95 -78.96 -29.01
N GLU A 593 -22.64 -78.57 -27.78
CA GLU A 593 -23.14 -77.32 -27.17
C GLU A 593 -22.28 -76.11 -27.54
N VAL A 594 -20.98 -76.34 -27.77
CA VAL A 594 -20.03 -75.29 -28.12
C VAL A 594 -19.81 -75.15 -29.63
N ALA A 595 -20.27 -76.12 -30.43
CA ALA A 595 -20.25 -76.03 -31.88
C ALA A 595 -21.22 -74.96 -32.38
N HIS A 596 -20.71 -74.01 -33.15
CA HIS A 596 -21.46 -72.87 -33.67
C HIS A 596 -21.39 -72.83 -35.19
N VAL A 597 -22.54 -73.02 -35.86
CA VAL A 597 -22.63 -72.89 -37.32
C VAL A 597 -22.48 -71.43 -37.71
N LEU A 598 -21.60 -71.16 -38.68
CA LEU A 598 -21.24 -69.82 -39.06
C LEU A 598 -22.16 -69.30 -40.18
N GLY A 599 -23.08 -68.39 -39.82
CA GLY A 599 -24.03 -67.80 -40.77
C GLY A 599 -24.94 -68.85 -41.44
N ARG A 600 -25.03 -68.78 -42.78
CA ARG A 600 -25.73 -69.77 -43.64
C ARG A 600 -24.76 -70.76 -44.32
N THR A 601 -23.51 -70.82 -43.88
CA THR A 601 -22.48 -71.69 -44.49
C THR A 601 -22.51 -73.11 -43.92
N GLY A 602 -21.88 -74.04 -44.64
CA GLY A 602 -21.59 -75.39 -44.15
C GLY A 602 -20.44 -75.48 -43.13
N ILE A 603 -19.92 -74.35 -42.65
CA ILE A 603 -18.79 -74.28 -41.70
C ILE A 603 -19.31 -74.24 -40.26
N THR A 604 -18.84 -75.16 -39.43
CA THR A 604 -19.08 -75.15 -37.98
C THR A 604 -17.80 -74.78 -37.25
N VAL A 605 -17.85 -73.83 -36.33
CA VAL A 605 -16.69 -73.39 -35.54
C VAL A 605 -16.87 -73.79 -34.09
N VAL A 606 -15.83 -74.40 -33.53
CA VAL A 606 -15.68 -74.62 -32.09
C VAL A 606 -14.66 -73.60 -31.57
N PRO A 607 -15.09 -72.58 -30.81
CA PRO A 607 -14.21 -71.51 -30.35
C PRO A 607 -13.27 -71.99 -29.23
N VAL A 608 -12.29 -71.18 -28.86
CA VAL A 608 -11.30 -71.52 -27.82
C VAL A 608 -11.95 -71.72 -26.45
N GLY A 609 -12.98 -70.95 -26.10
CA GLY A 609 -13.66 -71.05 -24.80
C GLY A 609 -13.25 -70.02 -23.75
N THR A 610 -14.13 -69.84 -22.76
CA THR A 610 -13.99 -68.85 -21.68
C THR A 610 -13.36 -69.41 -20.41
N ALA A 611 -13.31 -70.73 -20.25
CA ALA A 611 -12.66 -71.35 -19.11
C ALA A 611 -11.17 -70.96 -19.03
N ALA A 612 -10.67 -70.80 -17.81
CA ALA A 612 -9.25 -70.56 -17.58
C ALA A 612 -8.43 -71.76 -18.09
N LEU A 613 -7.29 -71.50 -18.76
CA LEU A 613 -6.37 -72.50 -19.29
C LEU A 613 -6.02 -73.57 -18.22
N PRO A 614 -6.54 -74.80 -18.35
CA PRO A 614 -6.28 -75.86 -17.38
C PRO A 614 -4.90 -76.51 -17.58
N ARG A 615 -4.29 -77.06 -16.51
CA ARG A 615 -3.06 -77.86 -16.62
C ARG A 615 -3.38 -79.22 -17.26
N LEU A 616 -2.90 -79.45 -18.47
CA LEU A 616 -3.22 -80.65 -19.25
C LEU A 616 -2.72 -81.93 -18.57
N ASN A 617 -3.65 -82.84 -18.26
CA ASN A 617 -3.40 -84.16 -17.72
C ASN A 617 -3.88 -85.25 -18.71
N GLN A 618 -3.60 -86.53 -18.44
CA GLN A 618 -3.95 -87.64 -19.34
C GLN A 618 -5.47 -87.81 -19.54
N GLN A 619 -6.28 -87.45 -18.54
CA GLN A 619 -7.74 -87.54 -18.60
C GLN A 619 -8.33 -86.51 -19.58
N MET A 620 -7.85 -85.28 -19.52
CA MET A 620 -8.26 -84.22 -20.45
C MET A 620 -7.87 -84.52 -21.91
N ARG A 621 -6.77 -85.27 -22.12
CA ARG A 621 -6.40 -85.78 -23.45
C ARG A 621 -7.45 -86.75 -23.99
N SER A 622 -7.98 -87.64 -23.14
CA SER A 622 -9.04 -88.58 -23.53
C SER A 622 -10.38 -87.88 -23.78
N GLU A 623 -10.69 -86.80 -23.06
CA GLU A 623 -11.91 -86.00 -23.27
C GLU A 623 -11.82 -85.19 -24.56
N LEU A 624 -10.66 -84.60 -24.87
CA LEU A 624 -10.45 -83.89 -26.13
C LEU A 624 -10.42 -84.87 -27.33
N SER A 625 -9.87 -86.07 -27.19
CA SER A 625 -9.91 -87.08 -28.26
C SER A 625 -11.34 -87.54 -28.53
N ALA A 626 -12.11 -87.80 -27.47
CA ALA A 626 -13.53 -88.15 -27.59
C ALA A 626 -14.35 -87.00 -28.20
N ALA A 627 -14.02 -85.75 -27.87
CA ALA A 627 -14.65 -84.58 -28.48
C ALA A 627 -14.30 -84.45 -29.97
N LEU A 628 -13.05 -84.65 -30.37
CA LEU A 628 -12.62 -84.63 -31.77
C LEU A 628 -13.23 -85.78 -32.59
N ASP A 629 -13.36 -86.98 -32.01
CA ASP A 629 -14.08 -88.08 -32.66
C ASP A 629 -15.56 -87.76 -32.86
N GLN A 630 -16.19 -87.07 -31.90
CA GLN A 630 -17.55 -86.54 -32.08
C GLN A 630 -17.60 -85.40 -33.09
N ALA A 631 -16.53 -84.61 -33.25
CA ALA A 631 -16.41 -83.56 -34.25
C ALA A 631 -16.47 -84.12 -35.68
N ARG A 632 -15.95 -85.34 -35.89
CA ARG A 632 -15.99 -86.03 -37.19
C ARG A 632 -17.42 -86.27 -37.69
N ALA A 633 -18.41 -86.32 -36.79
CA ALA A 633 -19.83 -86.45 -37.18
C ALA A 633 -20.40 -85.20 -37.87
N PHE A 634 -19.76 -84.04 -37.69
CA PHE A 634 -20.21 -82.78 -38.26
C PHE A 634 -19.62 -82.50 -39.65
N GLY A 635 -18.52 -83.16 -40.02
CA GLY A 635 -17.84 -82.98 -41.30
C GLY A 635 -16.35 -83.31 -41.23
N ARG A 636 -15.58 -82.85 -42.22
CA ARG A 636 -14.12 -82.92 -42.18
C ARG A 636 -13.60 -81.98 -41.10
N VAL A 637 -12.59 -82.39 -40.32
CA VAL A 637 -12.13 -81.64 -39.16
C VAL A 637 -10.82 -80.93 -39.49
N ILE A 638 -10.80 -79.61 -39.32
CA ILE A 638 -9.61 -78.76 -39.41
C ILE A 638 -9.36 -78.22 -38.01
N ILE A 639 -8.17 -78.51 -37.47
CA ILE A 639 -7.77 -78.06 -36.14
C ILE A 639 -6.73 -76.96 -36.33
N ASP A 640 -7.00 -75.76 -35.83
CA ASP A 640 -6.01 -74.69 -35.76
C ASP A 640 -5.19 -74.88 -34.48
N GLY A 641 -3.94 -75.31 -34.63
CA GLY A 641 -3.01 -75.56 -33.53
C GLY A 641 -2.19 -74.34 -33.12
N GLY A 642 -2.39 -73.19 -33.76
CA GLY A 642 -1.61 -71.98 -33.51
C GLY A 642 -0.14 -72.09 -33.94
N GLU A 643 0.69 -71.20 -33.40
CA GLU A 643 2.13 -71.21 -33.60
C GLU A 643 2.80 -72.36 -32.83
N LEU A 644 3.86 -72.97 -33.37
CA LEU A 644 4.57 -74.12 -32.81
C LEU A 644 4.97 -73.98 -31.32
N GLY A 645 5.21 -72.76 -30.82
CA GLY A 645 5.48 -72.46 -29.41
C GLY A 645 4.22 -72.19 -28.55
N SER A 646 3.10 -71.87 -29.18
CA SER A 646 1.76 -71.77 -28.59
C SER A 646 1.08 -73.15 -28.53
N THR A 647 1.29 -73.97 -29.55
CA THR A 647 1.02 -75.41 -29.55
C THR A 647 1.87 -75.99 -28.44
N LEU A 648 1.23 -76.52 -27.41
CA LEU A 648 1.96 -77.11 -26.31
C LEU A 648 2.72 -78.33 -26.84
N SER A 649 3.99 -78.15 -27.21
CA SER A 649 4.89 -79.21 -27.67
C SER A 649 5.11 -80.33 -26.62
N GLY A 650 4.58 -80.18 -25.40
CA GLY A 650 4.48 -81.22 -24.37
C GLY A 650 3.06 -81.78 -24.10
N SER A 651 2.04 -81.40 -24.88
CA SER A 651 0.62 -81.74 -24.60
C SER A 651 0.05 -82.93 -25.36
N GLY A 652 0.72 -83.44 -26.39
CA GLY A 652 0.24 -84.58 -27.18
C GLY A 652 -0.83 -84.25 -28.24
N LEU A 653 -1.13 -82.97 -28.49
CA LEU A 653 -2.08 -82.53 -29.52
C LEU A 653 -1.76 -83.03 -30.93
N TYR A 654 -0.48 -83.24 -31.26
CA TYR A 654 -0.05 -83.83 -32.54
C TYR A 654 -0.57 -85.24 -32.75
N ALA A 655 -0.70 -86.05 -31.69
CA ALA A 655 -1.16 -87.45 -31.76
C ALA A 655 -2.68 -87.61 -31.90
N MET A 656 -3.40 -86.49 -32.03
CA MET A 656 -4.87 -86.46 -32.04
C MET A 656 -5.44 -86.13 -33.42
N ALA A 657 -4.58 -85.77 -34.38
CA ALA A 657 -4.94 -85.59 -35.78
C ALA A 657 -4.40 -86.74 -36.62
N ASP A 658 -5.12 -87.09 -37.67
CA ASP A 658 -4.70 -88.14 -38.61
C ASP A 658 -3.53 -87.64 -39.49
N GLU A 659 -3.41 -86.32 -39.65
CA GLU A 659 -2.34 -85.66 -40.37
C GLU A 659 -1.98 -84.29 -39.76
N VAL A 660 -0.69 -84.00 -39.66
CA VAL A 660 -0.15 -82.72 -39.17
C VAL A 660 0.51 -81.98 -40.33
N VAL A 661 0.08 -80.74 -40.56
CA VAL A 661 0.63 -79.88 -41.60
C VAL A 661 1.29 -78.67 -40.94
N PHE A 662 2.60 -78.59 -41.09
CA PHE A 662 3.39 -77.43 -40.65
C PHE A 662 3.35 -76.35 -41.72
N LEU A 663 2.82 -75.19 -41.38
CA LEU A 663 2.69 -74.03 -42.25
C LEU A 663 3.90 -73.11 -42.07
N LYS A 664 4.58 -72.77 -43.18
CA LYS A 664 5.73 -71.85 -43.15
C LYS A 664 5.57 -70.76 -44.20
N ALA A 665 5.87 -69.51 -43.83
CA ALA A 665 5.88 -68.39 -44.77
C ALA A 665 7.09 -68.45 -45.72
N VAL A 666 6.91 -68.11 -46.99
CA VAL A 666 7.96 -68.21 -48.04
C VAL A 666 9.16 -67.25 -47.81
N HIS A 667 8.99 -66.14 -47.09
CA HIS A 667 10.03 -65.08 -46.92
C HIS A 667 10.46 -64.79 -45.47
N GLY A 668 10.17 -65.66 -44.50
CA GLY A 668 10.55 -65.43 -43.10
C GLY A 668 12.05 -65.69 -42.83
N GLU A 669 12.78 -64.70 -42.30
CA GLU A 669 14.23 -64.72 -42.04
C GLU A 669 14.70 -65.71 -40.94
N GLN A 670 13.81 -66.46 -40.29
CA GLN A 670 14.20 -67.51 -39.34
C GLN A 670 14.08 -68.90 -39.97
N MET A 671 15.22 -69.55 -40.22
CA MET A 671 15.28 -70.98 -40.54
C MET A 671 14.93 -71.81 -39.30
N PHE A 672 13.63 -72.01 -39.04
CA PHE A 672 13.23 -73.16 -38.25
C PHE A 672 13.34 -74.42 -39.13
N ASP A 673 14.17 -75.38 -38.70
CA ASP A 673 14.37 -76.67 -39.35
C ASP A 673 13.22 -77.63 -38.96
N ALA A 674 12.09 -77.49 -39.65
CA ALA A 674 10.93 -78.35 -39.46
C ALA A 674 11.20 -79.83 -39.84
N SER A 675 12.30 -80.10 -40.54
CA SER A 675 12.66 -81.44 -41.03
C SER A 675 12.87 -82.42 -39.87
N GLY A 676 13.54 -82.00 -38.79
CA GLY A 676 13.79 -82.87 -37.62
C GLY A 676 12.53 -83.24 -36.84
N LEU A 677 11.56 -82.31 -36.74
CA LEU A 677 10.31 -82.52 -36.01
C LEU A 677 9.31 -83.36 -36.82
N VAL A 678 9.32 -83.20 -38.14
CA VAL A 678 8.60 -84.07 -39.08
C VAL A 678 9.16 -85.49 -39.02
N ASP A 679 10.48 -85.65 -39.00
CA ASP A 679 11.14 -86.96 -38.88
C ASP A 679 10.85 -87.64 -37.52
N ASP A 680 10.83 -86.88 -36.41
CA ASP A 680 10.48 -87.42 -35.09
C ASP A 680 9.02 -87.88 -35.01
N LEU A 681 8.07 -87.10 -35.56
CA LEU A 681 6.65 -87.46 -35.58
C LEU A 681 6.35 -88.67 -36.49
N LEU A 682 7.04 -88.77 -37.62
CA LEU A 682 6.93 -89.91 -38.55
C LEU A 682 7.56 -91.19 -37.96
N ARG A 683 8.70 -91.09 -37.26
CA ARG A 683 9.43 -92.26 -36.72
C ARG A 683 8.89 -92.76 -35.37
N HIS A 684 8.48 -91.88 -34.46
CA HIS A 684 8.12 -92.26 -33.08
C HIS A 684 6.61 -92.34 -32.83
N CYS A 685 5.78 -91.60 -33.57
CA CYS A 685 4.35 -91.49 -33.30
C CYS A 685 3.44 -92.08 -34.40
N GLN A 686 4.00 -92.55 -35.54
CA GLN A 686 3.25 -93.07 -36.71
C GLN A 686 2.17 -92.11 -37.28
N ILE A 687 2.36 -90.79 -37.14
CA ILE A 687 1.41 -89.78 -37.66
C ILE A 687 1.94 -89.23 -38.98
N LYS A 688 1.08 -89.05 -39.98
CA LYS A 688 1.48 -88.40 -41.25
C LYS A 688 1.78 -86.92 -40.97
N ALA A 689 3.03 -86.51 -41.16
CA ALA A 689 3.44 -85.12 -41.01
C ALA A 689 4.08 -84.58 -42.30
N LYS A 690 3.76 -83.33 -42.67
CA LYS A 690 4.38 -82.65 -43.81
C LYS A 690 4.52 -81.15 -43.57
N ALA A 691 5.48 -80.53 -44.26
CA ALA A 691 5.65 -79.08 -44.27
C ALA A 691 5.13 -78.49 -45.60
N VAL A 692 4.32 -77.44 -45.51
CA VAL A 692 3.78 -76.71 -46.66
C VAL A 692 4.16 -75.24 -46.55
N PHE A 693 4.75 -74.73 -47.62
CA PHE A 693 5.08 -73.31 -47.73
C PHE A 693 3.85 -72.55 -48.23
N ILE A 694 3.49 -71.48 -47.52
CA ILE A 694 2.41 -70.57 -47.88
C ILE A 694 3.00 -69.19 -48.16
N ASP A 695 2.69 -68.61 -49.32
CA ASP A 695 3.16 -67.28 -49.69
C ASP A 695 2.43 -66.20 -48.85
N PRO A 696 3.12 -65.37 -48.03
CA PRO A 696 2.48 -64.38 -47.16
C PRO A 696 1.96 -63.13 -47.89
N ALA A 697 2.21 -62.95 -49.20
CA ALA A 697 1.99 -61.69 -49.93
C ALA A 697 0.52 -61.23 -50.14
N SER A 698 -0.42 -61.57 -49.24
CA SER A 698 -1.83 -61.19 -49.38
C SER A 698 -2.61 -61.28 -48.07
N HIS A 699 -2.19 -60.57 -47.02
CA HIS A 699 -3.06 -60.34 -45.85
C HIS A 699 -3.63 -58.92 -45.90
N ALA A 700 -4.91 -58.81 -46.28
CA ALA A 700 -5.69 -57.57 -46.27
C ALA A 700 -6.37 -57.36 -44.90
N LEU A 701 -5.60 -57.47 -43.81
CA LEU A 701 -6.07 -57.27 -42.44
C LEU A 701 -5.19 -56.29 -41.66
N THR A 702 -4.74 -55.22 -42.33
CA THR A 702 -4.16 -54.04 -41.67
C THR A 702 -5.03 -52.83 -41.93
N ALA A 703 -6.00 -52.62 -41.03
CA ALA A 703 -6.66 -51.33 -40.76
C ALA A 703 -7.27 -51.33 -39.36
#